data_AF-A0A3D2RMF2-F1
#
_entry.id   AF-A0A3D2RMF2-F1
#
_cell.length_a   1.000
_cell.length_b   1.000
_cell.length_c   1.000
_cell.angle_alpha   90.00
_cell.angle_beta   90.00
_cell.angle_gamma   90.00
#
_symmetry.space_group_name_H-M   'P 1'
#
loop_
_entity.id
_entity.type
_entity.pdbx_description
1 polymer ?
#
loop_
_entity_poly.entity_id
_entity_poly.type
_entity_poly.pdbx_seq_one_letter_code
_entity_poly.pdbx_strand_id
1 'polypeptide(L)'
;MFLLLAIAAGCAEPFDKSAAIRKAERATQAKKFEKAIALLNEVIEHDSLDVEARFRLGLALALDNQPLQARLELRQVIDLDSTRADALEHLGMLAFGAEDRPEAIEMLEWAVRMGAQKIHLYDTLSYLHFQQGTIEEGKKWIRRAIQANPRDPRFRVKLATLDHFIGSFEDAKRTLEQLVAAYPQYWDAKLLLGQVYRQLGENDKALEMLNEALANTQGHEDHLQELGMAKLKTGDTDGAIEAFEKVILRNPETSEAHYGIGQAYMKAGEREKAKNALEIFREMQQNDKSLKNKQAKFISNWQDGLVKEREEDFEAAVASFEEALDHKTGDVGTHLLIWLAHRNQGQSTEASRAYRTLQRLIRVQGREFKEISFTLSGRLAQKGFDDKAAEVLHELLKRHPKHEAGRYRLIQVYNRLGLNAERDAQFAIFRSGDFPAPGPLEDDSLFEAQSGATSFEAGYIGAEACAECHKDRYETFRETAHHLTSAKASSGSILGSFEPGKNQVVTSNESLTFEMTQEGDTYYQTAYITNEDGVEGAQKERFDFSLGSGKLGQTYVYWDSNRLHQLPISYLSATDKWINSPGYEDGKANFSRPIAPRCLECHATYFEVDAYTTNVYKRDEHILGISCERCHGPGSKHYENQKYGSEEETEGSPYILVPSQLSSELSIEICAQCHSGSSVEAMGKPFSHRPGRDLAKSYKLTDFERYGSTHRSHSNLGVHSANQIARLTESECFRKSEEMTCVDCHNPHVKERGQLKVFSERCMKCHENVEVCGMSDHIGSEIVDNCIDCHVPQKHDLNMGFDTAQGFQFQEMRDHNIGIYHEVSARVAERMGKPLNAQ
;
A
#
# COMPACT_ATOMS: atom_id res chain seq x y z
N MET A 1 -14.90 27.02 -58.27
CA MET A 1 -16.20 27.39 -57.68
C MET A 1 -15.93 27.77 -56.25
N PHE A 2 -15.92 29.08 -56.00
CA PHE A 2 -15.63 29.71 -54.71
C PHE A 2 -16.64 29.25 -53.65
N LEU A 3 -16.16 28.82 -52.48
CA LEU A 3 -16.93 28.99 -51.25
C LEU A 3 -16.01 29.58 -50.18
N LEU A 4 -16.24 30.87 -49.94
CA LEU A 4 -15.82 31.61 -48.76
C LEU A 4 -16.36 30.90 -47.50
N LEU A 5 -15.49 30.64 -46.52
CA LEU A 5 -15.90 30.53 -45.13
C LEU A 5 -15.13 31.57 -44.34
N ALA A 6 -15.92 32.53 -43.84
CA ALA A 6 -15.48 33.74 -43.19
C ALA A 6 -14.74 33.44 -41.89
N ILE A 7 -13.66 34.20 -41.69
CA ILE A 7 -12.99 34.40 -40.41
C ILE A 7 -14.01 34.99 -39.43
N ALA A 8 -14.53 34.17 -38.53
CA ALA A 8 -15.12 34.65 -37.29
C ALA A 8 -13.97 34.81 -36.30
N ALA A 9 -13.35 35.99 -36.29
CA ALA A 9 -12.59 36.47 -35.13
C ALA A 9 -13.59 36.70 -34.00
N GLY A 10 -13.99 35.62 -33.33
CA GLY A 10 -14.72 35.69 -32.07
C GLY A 10 -13.76 36.23 -31.04
N CYS A 11 -14.03 37.43 -30.53
CA CYS A 11 -13.54 37.83 -29.22
C CYS A 11 -14.01 36.74 -28.24
N ALA A 12 -13.11 35.84 -27.84
CA ALA A 12 -13.42 34.87 -26.80
C ALA A 12 -13.81 35.67 -25.56
N GLU A 13 -15.05 35.50 -25.09
CA GLU A 13 -15.48 36.11 -23.84
C GLU A 13 -14.49 35.70 -22.72
N PRO A 14 -14.16 36.61 -21.79
CA PRO A 14 -13.33 36.26 -20.64
C PRO A 14 -13.94 35.05 -19.93
N PHE A 15 -13.12 34.02 -19.68
CA PHE A 15 -13.58 32.81 -19.01
C PHE A 15 -14.22 33.13 -17.66
N ASP A 16 -15.55 32.99 -17.57
CA ASP A 16 -16.31 33.25 -16.33
C ASP A 16 -16.23 32.03 -15.41
N LYS A 17 -15.17 32.00 -14.59
CA LYS A 17 -14.97 30.94 -13.60
C LYS A 17 -16.15 30.77 -12.63
N SER A 18 -16.84 31.86 -12.28
CA SER A 18 -18.00 31.80 -11.39
C SER A 18 -19.19 31.10 -12.05
N ALA A 19 -19.39 31.31 -13.36
CA ALA A 19 -20.41 30.57 -14.11
C ALA A 19 -20.04 29.09 -14.30
N ALA A 20 -18.76 28.78 -14.53
CA ALA A 20 -18.28 27.40 -14.64
C ALA A 20 -18.50 26.60 -13.34
N ILE A 21 -18.11 27.15 -12.18
CA ILE A 21 -18.35 26.53 -10.86
C ILE A 21 -19.84 26.27 -10.63
N ARG A 22 -20.72 27.26 -10.88
CA ARG A 22 -22.18 27.07 -10.75
C ARG A 22 -22.75 25.99 -11.67
N LYS A 23 -22.20 25.85 -12.89
CA LYS A 23 -22.59 24.77 -13.81
C LYS A 23 -22.12 23.41 -13.31
N ALA A 24 -20.91 23.34 -12.76
CA ALA A 24 -20.36 22.13 -12.17
C ALA A 24 -21.18 21.67 -10.97
N GLU A 25 -21.56 22.58 -10.06
CA GLU A 25 -22.44 22.26 -8.92
C GLU A 25 -23.78 21.65 -9.36
N ARG A 26 -24.43 22.24 -10.38
CA ARG A 26 -25.67 21.69 -10.94
C ARG A 26 -25.45 20.31 -11.57
N ALA A 27 -24.30 20.08 -12.20
CA ALA A 27 -23.94 18.78 -12.75
C ALA A 27 -23.72 17.74 -11.64
N THR A 28 -23.04 18.09 -10.56
CA THR A 28 -22.86 17.24 -9.37
C THR A 28 -24.19 16.88 -8.74
N GLN A 29 -25.10 17.85 -8.54
CA GLN A 29 -26.46 17.59 -8.03
C GLN A 29 -27.27 16.66 -8.96
N ALA A 30 -27.06 16.77 -10.27
CA ALA A 30 -27.66 15.89 -11.27
C ALA A 30 -26.94 14.53 -11.43
N LYS A 31 -25.95 14.22 -10.57
CA LYS A 31 -25.09 13.02 -10.63
C LYS A 31 -24.34 12.83 -11.96
N LYS A 32 -24.04 13.93 -12.64
CA LYS A 32 -23.23 13.96 -13.87
C LYS A 32 -21.79 14.32 -13.52
N PHE A 33 -21.11 13.42 -12.83
CA PHE A 33 -19.82 13.70 -12.19
C PHE A 33 -18.70 13.99 -13.18
N GLU A 34 -18.57 13.21 -14.27
CA GLU A 34 -17.57 13.47 -15.33
C GLU A 34 -17.67 14.90 -15.88
N LYS A 35 -18.90 15.38 -16.10
CA LYS A 35 -19.13 16.76 -16.57
C LYS A 35 -18.77 17.79 -15.50
N ALA A 36 -19.07 17.53 -14.24
CA ALA A 36 -18.72 18.43 -13.14
C ALA A 36 -17.19 18.53 -13.00
N ILE A 37 -16.49 17.40 -13.02
CA ILE A 37 -15.04 17.30 -12.93
C ILE A 37 -14.38 18.05 -14.10
N ALA A 38 -14.84 17.84 -15.34
CA ALA A 38 -14.31 18.54 -16.50
C ALA A 38 -14.44 20.07 -16.38
N LEU A 39 -15.62 20.56 -15.97
CA LEU A 39 -15.86 22.00 -15.78
C LEU A 39 -14.98 22.61 -14.67
N LEU A 40 -14.67 21.83 -13.62
CA LEU A 40 -13.85 22.30 -12.51
C LEU A 40 -12.36 22.26 -12.84
N ASN A 41 -11.91 21.25 -13.60
CA ASN A 41 -10.56 21.21 -14.15
C ASN A 41 -10.32 22.37 -15.11
N GLU A 42 -11.29 22.73 -15.95
CA GLU A 42 -11.20 23.92 -16.82
C GLU A 42 -10.97 25.19 -15.99
N VAL A 43 -11.64 25.34 -14.84
CA VAL A 43 -11.40 26.46 -13.93
C VAL A 43 -9.98 26.43 -13.36
N ILE A 44 -9.51 25.26 -12.94
CA ILE A 44 -8.19 25.07 -12.33
C ILE A 44 -7.05 25.22 -13.36
N GLU A 45 -7.29 24.91 -14.62
CA GLU A 45 -6.36 25.15 -15.73
C GLU A 45 -6.15 26.66 -15.97
N HIS A 46 -7.20 27.46 -15.79
CA HIS A 46 -7.12 28.93 -15.87
C HIS A 46 -6.61 29.58 -14.58
N ASP A 47 -6.98 29.06 -13.41
CA ASP A 47 -6.61 29.57 -12.09
C ASP A 47 -6.34 28.41 -11.13
N SER A 48 -5.06 27.99 -11.11
CA SER A 48 -4.64 26.82 -10.34
C SER A 48 -4.69 27.01 -8.81
N LEU A 49 -4.96 28.22 -8.32
CA LEU A 49 -5.09 28.55 -6.90
C LEU A 49 -6.54 28.79 -6.47
N ASP A 50 -7.53 28.55 -7.35
CA ASP A 50 -8.94 28.75 -7.01
C ASP A 50 -9.43 27.72 -5.99
N VAL A 51 -9.48 28.13 -4.73
CA VAL A 51 -9.85 27.31 -3.57
C VAL A 51 -11.25 26.72 -3.70
N GLU A 52 -12.20 27.47 -4.25
CA GLU A 52 -13.58 27.01 -4.36
C GLU A 52 -13.74 25.98 -5.48
N ALA A 53 -13.07 26.18 -6.63
CA ALA A 53 -13.04 25.19 -7.70
C ALA A 53 -12.44 23.86 -7.23
N ARG A 54 -11.30 23.91 -6.52
CA ARG A 54 -10.65 22.70 -5.95
C ARG A 54 -11.52 22.01 -4.91
N PHE A 55 -12.18 22.78 -4.04
CA PHE A 55 -13.11 22.21 -3.07
C PHE A 55 -14.26 21.48 -3.76
N ARG A 56 -14.90 22.13 -4.74
CA ARG A 56 -15.97 21.50 -5.53
C ARG A 56 -15.50 20.29 -6.31
N LEU A 57 -14.26 20.30 -6.79
CA LEU A 57 -13.66 19.16 -7.50
C LEU A 57 -13.49 17.99 -6.55
N GLY A 58 -12.93 18.23 -5.36
CA GLY A 58 -12.81 17.22 -4.31
C GLY A 58 -14.16 16.58 -3.95
N LEU A 59 -15.22 17.39 -3.82
CA LEU A 59 -16.57 16.86 -3.56
C LEU A 59 -17.13 16.04 -4.73
N ALA A 60 -16.96 16.51 -5.97
CA ALA A 60 -17.43 15.79 -7.15
C ALA A 60 -16.72 14.44 -7.29
N LEU A 61 -15.40 14.40 -7.08
CA LEU A 61 -14.59 13.17 -7.08
C LEU A 61 -15.02 12.20 -5.98
N ALA A 62 -15.31 12.69 -4.77
CA ALA A 62 -15.78 11.84 -3.67
C ALA A 62 -17.12 11.17 -4.02
N LEU A 63 -18.04 11.91 -4.63
CA LEU A 63 -19.35 11.39 -5.06
C LEU A 63 -19.26 10.45 -6.26
N ASP A 64 -18.22 10.61 -7.09
CA ASP A 64 -17.90 9.73 -8.22
C ASP A 64 -17.13 8.46 -7.80
N ASN A 65 -16.98 8.22 -6.49
CA ASN A 65 -16.24 7.09 -5.93
C ASN A 65 -14.73 7.11 -6.27
N GLN A 66 -14.13 8.31 -6.32
CA GLN A 66 -12.69 8.56 -6.48
C GLN A 66 -12.08 9.16 -5.20
N PRO A 67 -12.02 8.40 -4.10
CA PRO A 67 -11.72 8.96 -2.78
C PRO A 67 -10.29 9.49 -2.63
N LEU A 68 -9.30 8.94 -3.37
CA LEU A 68 -7.92 9.43 -3.28
C LEU A 68 -7.76 10.79 -3.98
N GLN A 69 -8.26 10.92 -5.21
CA GLN A 69 -8.24 12.18 -5.94
C GLN A 69 -9.01 13.26 -5.17
N ALA A 70 -10.17 12.88 -4.60
CA ALA A 70 -10.92 13.75 -3.71
C ALA A 70 -10.07 14.20 -2.51
N ARG A 71 -9.36 13.28 -1.87
CA ARG A 71 -8.47 13.55 -0.73
C ARG A 71 -7.33 14.51 -1.12
N LEU A 72 -6.71 14.31 -2.28
CA LEU A 72 -5.63 15.16 -2.79
C LEU A 72 -6.11 16.58 -3.08
N GLU A 73 -7.24 16.74 -3.76
CA GLU A 73 -7.80 18.07 -4.05
C GLU A 73 -8.25 18.78 -2.77
N LEU A 74 -8.90 18.07 -1.85
CA LEU A 74 -9.26 18.63 -0.54
C LEU A 74 -8.02 19.00 0.30
N ARG A 75 -6.91 18.27 0.18
CA ARG A 75 -5.64 18.65 0.82
C ARG A 75 -5.09 19.95 0.24
N GLN A 76 -5.12 20.12 -1.07
CA GLN A 76 -4.74 21.38 -1.71
C GLN A 76 -5.62 22.55 -1.25
N VAL A 77 -6.90 22.31 -1.02
CA VAL A 77 -7.80 23.33 -0.41
C VAL A 77 -7.31 23.73 0.98
N ILE A 78 -6.86 22.79 1.81
CA ILE A 78 -6.31 23.09 3.15
C ILE A 78 -4.95 23.79 3.08
N ASP A 79 -4.11 23.43 2.12
CA ASP A 79 -2.81 24.10 1.90
C ASP A 79 -3.00 25.56 1.48
N LEU A 80 -4.07 25.86 0.73
CA LEU A 80 -4.42 27.22 0.29
C LEU A 80 -5.23 27.99 1.35
N ASP A 81 -6.15 27.33 2.02
CA ASP A 81 -7.00 27.89 3.08
C ASP A 81 -7.23 26.87 4.21
N SER A 82 -6.31 26.91 5.17
CA SER A 82 -6.33 26.05 6.36
C SER A 82 -7.51 26.29 7.32
N THR A 83 -8.36 27.29 7.06
CA THR A 83 -9.52 27.61 7.89
C THR A 83 -10.84 27.03 7.37
N ARG A 84 -10.81 26.35 6.21
CA ARG A 84 -11.98 25.69 5.59
C ARG A 84 -12.47 24.48 6.41
N ALA A 85 -13.33 24.74 7.38
CA ALA A 85 -13.93 23.72 8.24
C ALA A 85 -14.72 22.66 7.44
N ASP A 86 -15.34 23.05 6.32
CA ASP A 86 -16.05 22.15 5.41
C ASP A 86 -15.10 21.23 4.64
N ALA A 87 -13.96 21.71 4.16
CA ALA A 87 -12.94 20.88 3.53
C ALA A 87 -12.32 19.89 4.54
N LEU A 88 -11.98 20.34 5.74
CA LEU A 88 -11.48 19.50 6.84
C LEU A 88 -12.48 18.39 7.21
N GLU A 89 -13.78 18.71 7.25
CA GLU A 89 -14.83 17.73 7.47
C GLU A 89 -14.85 16.64 6.40
N HIS A 90 -14.86 17.02 5.11
CA HIS A 90 -14.91 16.04 4.03
C HIS A 90 -13.63 15.20 3.98
N LEU A 91 -12.48 15.82 4.25
CA LEU A 91 -11.20 15.13 4.35
C LEU A 91 -11.19 14.11 5.49
N GLY A 92 -11.65 14.50 6.68
CA GLY A 92 -11.77 13.59 7.83
C GLY A 92 -12.79 12.47 7.63
N MET A 93 -13.90 12.73 6.92
CA MET A 93 -14.88 11.69 6.58
C MET A 93 -14.37 10.72 5.51
N LEU A 94 -13.59 11.19 4.53
CA LEU A 94 -12.90 10.32 3.56
C LEU A 94 -11.87 9.44 4.27
N ALA A 95 -11.07 10.01 5.18
CA ALA A 95 -10.15 9.26 6.02
C ALA A 95 -10.87 8.23 6.91
N PHE A 96 -12.03 8.59 7.48
CA PHE A 96 -12.86 7.66 8.24
C PHE A 96 -13.33 6.47 7.38
N GLY A 97 -13.79 6.72 6.16
CA GLY A 97 -14.18 5.66 5.22
C GLY A 97 -13.01 4.80 4.73
N ALA A 98 -11.80 5.36 4.68
CA ALA A 98 -10.56 4.64 4.35
C ALA A 98 -9.95 3.89 5.55
N GLU A 99 -10.62 3.90 6.71
CA GLU A 99 -10.13 3.37 7.98
C GLU A 99 -8.81 4.00 8.50
N ASP A 100 -8.40 5.15 7.95
CA ASP A 100 -7.31 5.98 8.46
C ASP A 100 -7.78 6.77 9.68
N ARG A 101 -7.88 6.06 10.80
CA ARG A 101 -8.38 6.62 12.07
C ARG A 101 -7.55 7.83 12.56
N PRO A 102 -6.20 7.84 12.49
CA PRO A 102 -5.42 9.02 12.86
C PRO A 102 -5.78 10.27 12.06
N GLU A 103 -5.77 10.21 10.73
CA GLU A 103 -6.11 11.37 9.88
C GLU A 103 -7.57 11.78 10.08
N ALA A 104 -8.48 10.81 10.22
CA ALA A 104 -9.90 11.09 10.50
C ALA A 104 -10.09 11.88 11.79
N ILE A 105 -9.46 11.45 12.90
CA ILE A 105 -9.54 12.19 14.18
C ILE A 105 -8.93 13.58 14.00
N GLU A 106 -7.72 13.68 13.45
CA GLU A 106 -7.01 14.95 13.32
C GLU A 106 -7.82 15.98 12.52
N MET A 107 -8.30 15.59 11.34
CA MET A 107 -9.04 16.47 10.43
C MET A 107 -10.41 16.85 11.00
N LEU A 108 -11.12 15.91 11.63
CA LEU A 108 -12.43 16.20 12.23
C LEU A 108 -12.32 17.07 13.48
N GLU A 109 -11.32 16.86 14.32
CA GLU A 109 -11.05 17.75 15.45
C GLU A 109 -10.64 19.14 14.98
N TRP A 110 -9.84 19.22 13.91
CA TRP A 110 -9.47 20.49 13.30
C TRP A 110 -10.69 21.20 12.72
N ALA A 111 -11.57 20.49 12.02
CA ALA A 111 -12.84 21.04 11.54
C ALA A 111 -13.63 21.68 12.69
N VAL A 112 -13.73 20.99 13.84
CA VAL A 112 -14.38 21.53 15.05
C VAL A 112 -13.66 22.77 15.57
N ARG A 113 -12.32 22.79 15.61
CA ARG A 113 -11.53 23.98 16.00
C ARG A 113 -11.79 25.17 15.08
N MET A 114 -12.00 24.93 13.78
CA MET A 114 -12.33 25.96 12.78
C MET A 114 -13.82 26.36 12.78
N GLY A 115 -14.63 25.80 13.69
CA GLY A 115 -16.02 26.21 13.91
C GLY A 115 -17.07 25.25 13.36
N ALA A 116 -16.70 24.04 12.88
CA ALA A 116 -17.68 23.02 12.54
C ALA A 116 -18.43 22.55 13.79
N GLN A 117 -19.72 22.90 13.88
CA GLN A 117 -20.59 22.53 15.01
C GLN A 117 -21.70 21.56 14.57
N LYS A 118 -21.29 20.41 14.03
CA LYS A 118 -22.23 19.39 13.51
C LYS A 118 -22.27 18.16 14.43
N ILE A 119 -23.47 17.74 14.78
CA ILE A 119 -23.70 16.63 15.74
C ILE A 119 -23.06 15.33 15.25
N HIS A 120 -23.13 15.03 13.94
CA HIS A 120 -22.56 13.80 13.38
C HIS A 120 -21.04 13.75 13.55
N LEU A 121 -20.34 14.89 13.53
CA LEU A 121 -18.90 14.94 13.77
C LEU A 121 -18.54 14.55 15.20
N TYR A 122 -19.30 15.06 16.18
CA TYR A 122 -19.10 14.67 17.58
C TYR A 122 -19.38 13.19 17.81
N ASP A 123 -20.37 12.63 17.12
CA ASP A 123 -20.69 11.20 17.19
C ASP A 123 -19.59 10.34 16.56
N THR A 124 -19.12 10.71 15.35
CA THR A 124 -18.00 10.04 14.67
C THR A 124 -16.71 10.10 15.49
N LEU A 125 -16.37 11.27 16.06
CA LEU A 125 -15.23 11.42 16.96
C LEU A 125 -15.39 10.55 18.21
N SER A 126 -16.58 10.53 18.83
CA SER A 126 -16.84 9.64 19.98
C SER A 126 -16.61 8.17 19.64
N TYR A 127 -17.05 7.73 18.46
CA TYR A 127 -16.87 6.37 17.99
C TYR A 127 -15.40 6.05 17.70
N LEU A 128 -14.70 6.94 17.01
CA LEU A 128 -13.27 6.80 16.69
C LEU A 128 -12.41 6.69 17.95
N HIS A 129 -12.66 7.54 18.94
CA HIS A 129 -11.98 7.48 20.23
C HIS A 129 -12.33 6.21 21.03
N PHE A 130 -13.58 5.73 20.97
CA PHE A 130 -13.96 4.45 21.55
C PHE A 130 -13.19 3.27 20.93
N GLN A 131 -13.08 3.21 19.60
CA GLN A 131 -12.30 2.19 18.90
C GLN A 131 -10.80 2.24 19.23
N GLN A 132 -10.26 3.45 19.44
CA GLN A 132 -8.86 3.65 19.82
C GLN A 132 -8.61 3.34 21.32
N GLY A 133 -9.66 3.04 22.09
CA GLY A 133 -9.57 2.82 23.53
C GLY A 133 -9.41 4.10 24.36
N THR A 134 -9.47 5.28 23.73
CA THR A 134 -9.41 6.60 24.40
C THR A 134 -10.79 7.03 24.89
N ILE A 135 -11.38 6.19 25.74
CA ILE A 135 -12.81 6.26 26.09
C ILE A 135 -13.20 7.60 26.75
N GLU A 136 -12.34 8.23 27.54
CA GLU A 136 -12.64 9.53 28.15
C GLU A 136 -12.70 10.68 27.12
N GLU A 137 -11.86 10.65 26.06
CA GLU A 137 -12.01 11.58 24.93
C GLU A 137 -13.30 11.26 24.15
N GLY A 138 -13.62 9.98 23.96
CA GLY A 138 -14.91 9.58 23.40
C GLY A 138 -16.09 10.15 24.19
N LYS A 139 -16.04 10.08 25.52
CA LYS A 139 -17.03 10.66 26.43
C LYS A 139 -17.10 12.18 26.33
N LYS A 140 -15.98 12.88 26.13
CA LYS A 140 -15.98 14.34 25.89
C LYS A 140 -16.72 14.69 24.60
N TRP A 141 -16.49 13.94 23.52
CA TRP A 141 -17.17 14.15 22.24
C TRP A 141 -18.67 13.82 22.32
N ILE A 142 -19.06 12.70 22.94
CA ILE A 142 -20.49 12.38 23.11
C ILE A 142 -21.21 13.40 24.00
N ARG A 143 -20.54 13.97 25.02
CA ARG A 143 -21.09 15.07 25.83
C ARG A 143 -21.33 16.33 25.00
N ARG A 144 -20.48 16.64 24.02
CA ARG A 144 -20.74 17.72 23.05
C ARG A 144 -21.93 17.40 22.15
N ALA A 145 -22.10 16.15 21.70
CA ALA A 145 -23.30 15.72 20.98
C ALA A 145 -24.58 15.90 21.82
N ILE A 146 -24.53 15.54 23.12
CA ILE A 146 -25.64 15.76 24.07
C ILE A 146 -25.91 17.26 24.26
N GLN A 147 -24.88 18.11 24.37
CA GLN A 147 -25.07 19.56 24.49
C GLN A 147 -25.72 20.17 23.25
N ALA A 148 -25.31 19.71 22.06
CA ALA A 148 -25.86 20.18 20.79
C ALA A 148 -27.31 19.71 20.56
N ASN A 149 -27.68 18.52 21.07
CA ASN A 149 -29.07 18.05 21.04
C ASN A 149 -29.47 17.34 22.36
N PRO A 150 -29.87 18.10 23.39
CA PRO A 150 -30.13 17.54 24.73
C PRO A 150 -31.33 16.60 24.81
N ARG A 151 -32.21 16.61 23.81
CA ARG A 151 -33.45 15.83 23.76
C ARG A 151 -33.31 14.52 22.98
N ASP A 152 -32.16 14.27 22.36
CA ASP A 152 -31.92 13.02 21.64
C ASP A 152 -31.43 11.94 22.62
N PRO A 153 -32.25 10.91 22.91
CA PRO A 153 -31.90 9.87 23.87
C PRO A 153 -30.69 9.02 23.43
N ARG A 154 -30.39 8.95 22.13
CA ARG A 154 -29.34 8.09 21.57
C ARG A 154 -27.97 8.40 22.13
N PHE A 155 -27.63 9.69 22.30
CA PHE A 155 -26.31 10.09 22.79
C PHE A 155 -26.13 9.81 24.28
N ARG A 156 -27.22 9.84 25.08
CA ARG A 156 -27.17 9.45 26.49
C ARG A 156 -27.01 7.94 26.66
N VAL A 157 -27.61 7.13 25.78
CA VAL A 157 -27.32 5.69 25.72
C VAL A 157 -25.86 5.45 25.34
N LYS A 158 -25.35 6.11 24.29
CA LYS A 158 -23.93 5.98 23.92
C LYS A 158 -22.99 6.34 25.08
N LEU A 159 -23.27 7.42 25.82
CA LEU A 159 -22.52 7.76 27.04
C LEU A 159 -22.58 6.63 28.08
N ALA A 160 -23.77 6.12 28.38
CA ALA A 160 -23.95 5.03 29.34
C ALA A 160 -23.31 3.70 28.87
N THR A 161 -23.26 3.44 27.56
CA THR A 161 -22.55 2.30 26.98
C THR A 161 -21.04 2.44 27.21
N LEU A 162 -20.48 3.63 27.01
CA LEU A 162 -19.08 3.90 27.32
C LEU A 162 -18.79 3.72 28.81
N ASP A 163 -19.68 4.21 29.70
CA ASP A 163 -19.55 4.04 31.15
C ASP A 163 -19.68 2.56 31.58
N HIS A 164 -20.60 1.80 31.00
CA HIS A 164 -20.73 0.36 31.22
C HIS A 164 -19.48 -0.41 30.77
N PHE A 165 -18.94 -0.06 29.60
CA PHE A 165 -17.75 -0.71 29.05
C PHE A 165 -16.51 -0.54 29.93
N ILE A 166 -16.32 0.64 30.53
CA ILE A 166 -15.19 0.90 31.45
C ILE A 166 -15.46 0.46 32.89
N GLY A 167 -16.57 -0.23 33.14
CA GLY A 167 -16.96 -0.69 34.48
C GLY A 167 -17.44 0.42 35.42
N SER A 168 -17.69 1.62 34.91
CA SER A 168 -18.30 2.74 35.67
C SER A 168 -19.81 2.54 35.78
N PHE A 169 -20.22 1.41 36.35
CA PHE A 169 -21.61 0.96 36.39
C PHE A 169 -22.54 1.93 37.14
N GLU A 170 -22.06 2.63 38.16
CA GLU A 170 -22.86 3.64 38.89
C GLU A 170 -23.14 4.89 38.04
N ASP A 171 -22.20 5.32 37.20
CA ASP A 171 -22.41 6.44 36.27
C ASP A 171 -23.36 6.06 35.15
N ALA A 172 -23.20 4.85 34.60
CA ALA A 172 -24.11 4.27 33.62
C ALA A 172 -25.54 4.18 34.20
N LYS A 173 -25.69 3.63 35.41
CA LYS A 173 -26.96 3.51 36.13
C LYS A 173 -27.64 4.87 36.28
N ARG A 174 -26.94 5.88 36.82
CA ARG A 174 -27.49 7.22 37.00
C ARG A 174 -27.98 7.83 35.68
N THR A 175 -27.20 7.69 34.62
CA THR A 175 -27.56 8.22 33.28
C THR A 175 -28.79 7.51 32.72
N LEU A 176 -28.84 6.18 32.86
CA LEU A 176 -29.92 5.35 32.33
C LEU A 176 -31.22 5.47 33.13
N GLU A 177 -31.17 5.57 34.47
CA GLU A 177 -32.36 5.80 35.31
C GLU A 177 -33.06 7.11 34.92
N GLN A 178 -32.29 8.18 34.75
CA GLN A 178 -32.80 9.46 34.26
C GLN A 178 -33.40 9.34 32.86
N LEU A 179 -32.74 8.58 31.98
CA LEU A 179 -33.18 8.40 30.61
C LEU A 179 -34.48 7.59 30.52
N VAL A 180 -34.59 6.48 31.25
CA VAL A 180 -35.77 5.62 31.29
C VAL A 180 -36.96 6.35 31.93
N ALA A 181 -36.73 7.17 32.95
CA ALA A 181 -37.79 8.02 33.51
C ALA A 181 -38.33 9.06 32.51
N ALA A 182 -37.44 9.65 31.69
CA ALA A 182 -37.82 10.64 30.68
C ALA A 182 -38.41 10.01 29.40
N TYR A 183 -37.94 8.82 29.04
CA TYR A 183 -38.37 8.08 27.85
C TYR A 183 -38.74 6.63 28.24
N PRO A 184 -39.93 6.41 28.83
CA PRO A 184 -40.33 5.09 29.33
C PRO A 184 -40.46 4.01 28.26
N GLN A 185 -40.44 4.36 26.97
CA GLN A 185 -40.50 3.42 25.85
C GLN A 185 -39.16 3.27 25.12
N TYR A 186 -38.05 3.76 25.69
CA TYR A 186 -36.72 3.62 25.09
C TYR A 186 -36.07 2.30 25.51
N TRP A 187 -36.43 1.23 24.79
CA TRP A 187 -36.15 -0.14 25.21
C TRP A 187 -34.65 -0.48 25.28
N ASP A 188 -33.83 0.05 24.38
CA ASP A 188 -32.37 -0.14 24.41
C ASP A 188 -31.75 0.39 25.72
N ALA A 189 -32.29 1.49 26.27
CA ALA A 189 -31.84 2.03 27.55
C ALA A 189 -32.28 1.14 28.72
N LYS A 190 -33.49 0.56 28.66
CA LYS A 190 -33.95 -0.38 29.69
C LYS A 190 -33.14 -1.67 29.67
N LEU A 191 -32.79 -2.17 28.48
CA LEU A 191 -31.90 -3.32 28.34
C LEU A 191 -30.55 -3.04 29.00
N LEU A 192 -29.90 -1.93 28.61
CA LEU A 192 -28.60 -1.57 29.16
C LEU A 192 -28.68 -1.32 30.67
N LEU A 193 -29.77 -0.74 31.16
CA LEU A 193 -29.99 -0.54 32.60
C LEU A 193 -30.14 -1.88 33.33
N GLY A 194 -30.85 -2.84 32.75
CA GLY A 194 -30.97 -4.19 33.27
C GLY A 194 -29.61 -4.91 33.37
N GLN A 195 -28.78 -4.78 32.34
CA GLN A 195 -27.40 -5.29 32.34
C GLN A 195 -26.57 -4.63 33.45
N VAL A 196 -26.64 -3.30 33.58
CA VAL A 196 -25.94 -2.53 34.62
C VAL A 196 -26.39 -2.95 36.02
N TYR A 197 -27.70 -3.09 36.27
CA TYR A 197 -28.21 -3.59 37.55
C TYR A 197 -27.71 -4.99 37.87
N ARG A 198 -27.64 -5.89 36.89
CA ARG A 198 -27.09 -7.24 37.09
C ARG A 198 -25.60 -7.19 37.48
N GLN A 199 -24.80 -6.34 36.83
CA GLN A 199 -23.37 -6.19 37.18
C GLN A 199 -23.18 -5.60 38.58
N LEU A 200 -24.09 -4.74 39.03
CA LEU A 200 -24.13 -4.20 40.39
C LEU A 200 -24.73 -5.18 41.42
N GLY A 201 -25.25 -6.34 41.00
CA GLY A 201 -25.90 -7.33 41.86
C GLY A 201 -27.35 -7.00 42.26
N GLU A 202 -27.92 -5.92 41.71
CA GLU A 202 -29.32 -5.50 41.90
C GLU A 202 -30.28 -6.34 41.03
N ASN A 203 -30.26 -7.67 41.20
CA ASN A 203 -30.90 -8.61 40.29
C ASN A 203 -32.44 -8.45 40.17
N ASP A 204 -33.12 -8.00 41.23
CA ASP A 204 -34.58 -7.78 41.19
C ASP A 204 -34.95 -6.62 40.25
N LYS A 205 -34.17 -5.52 40.28
CA LYS A 205 -34.36 -4.40 39.35
C LYS A 205 -33.91 -4.76 37.94
N ALA A 206 -32.87 -5.58 37.81
CA ALA A 206 -32.46 -6.11 36.52
C ALA A 206 -33.61 -6.86 35.85
N LEU A 207 -34.32 -7.71 36.60
CA LEU A 207 -35.50 -8.43 36.11
C LEU A 207 -36.61 -7.50 35.65
N GLU A 208 -36.94 -6.49 36.45
CA GLU A 208 -37.97 -5.51 36.11
C GLU A 208 -37.68 -4.85 34.75
N MET A 209 -36.47 -4.29 34.59
CA MET A 209 -36.07 -3.59 33.36
C MET A 209 -35.96 -4.52 32.15
N LEU A 210 -35.41 -5.73 32.32
CA LEU A 210 -35.28 -6.71 31.24
C LEU A 210 -36.64 -7.23 30.77
N ASN A 211 -37.59 -7.47 31.68
CA ASN A 211 -38.95 -7.89 31.33
C ASN A 211 -39.70 -6.81 30.55
N GLU A 212 -39.58 -5.55 30.96
CA GLU A 212 -40.20 -4.43 30.26
C GLU A 212 -39.61 -4.22 28.85
N ALA A 213 -38.29 -4.34 28.71
CA ALA A 213 -37.61 -4.28 27.41
C ALA A 213 -38.06 -5.42 26.49
N LEU A 214 -38.10 -6.65 27.00
CA LEU A 214 -38.46 -7.84 26.22
C LEU A 214 -39.92 -7.84 25.73
N ALA A 215 -40.83 -7.22 26.47
CA ALA A 215 -42.23 -7.12 26.06
C ALA A 215 -42.44 -6.27 24.79
N ASN A 216 -41.45 -5.45 24.41
CA ASN A 216 -41.60 -4.44 23.36
C ASN A 216 -40.45 -4.41 22.32
N THR A 217 -39.33 -5.08 22.58
CA THR A 217 -38.34 -5.40 21.53
C THR A 217 -38.71 -6.74 20.90
N GLN A 218 -38.57 -6.85 19.58
CA GLN A 218 -38.77 -8.11 18.86
C GLN A 218 -37.64 -9.05 19.30
N GLY A 219 -37.89 -9.82 20.38
CA GLY A 219 -36.87 -10.37 21.26
C GLY A 219 -35.56 -10.76 20.59
N HIS A 220 -34.51 -9.99 20.79
CA HIS A 220 -33.16 -10.40 20.43
C HIS A 220 -32.67 -11.43 21.44
N GLU A 221 -31.94 -12.45 20.98
CA GLU A 221 -31.46 -13.59 21.77
C GLU A 221 -30.67 -13.16 23.01
N ASP A 222 -29.85 -12.11 22.87
CA ASP A 222 -29.07 -11.51 23.96
C ASP A 222 -29.94 -11.05 25.14
N HIS A 223 -31.19 -10.62 24.90
CA HIS A 223 -32.10 -10.15 25.95
C HIS A 223 -32.66 -11.31 26.76
N LEU A 224 -32.99 -12.42 26.09
CA LEU A 224 -33.53 -13.63 26.72
C LEU A 224 -32.46 -14.32 27.56
N GLN A 225 -31.20 -14.28 27.11
CA GLN A 225 -30.05 -14.78 27.87
C GLN A 225 -29.85 -13.99 29.17
N GLU A 226 -29.80 -12.65 29.09
CA GLU A 226 -29.63 -11.78 30.26
C GLU A 226 -30.79 -11.94 31.26
N LEU A 227 -32.03 -12.10 30.77
CA LEU A 227 -33.20 -12.38 31.60
C LEU A 227 -33.09 -13.73 32.32
N GLY A 228 -32.72 -14.80 31.60
CA GLY A 228 -32.55 -16.13 32.20
C GLY A 228 -31.49 -16.11 33.32
N MET A 229 -30.42 -15.34 33.12
CA MET A 229 -29.34 -15.21 34.11
C MET A 229 -29.78 -14.45 35.36
N ALA A 230 -30.54 -13.37 35.19
CA ALA A 230 -31.11 -12.62 36.30
C ALA A 230 -32.10 -13.49 37.11
N LYS A 231 -32.97 -14.26 36.44
CA LYS A 231 -33.94 -15.17 37.09
C LYS A 231 -33.25 -16.30 37.86
N LEU A 232 -32.19 -16.86 37.31
CA LEU A 232 -31.38 -17.88 37.97
C LEU A 232 -30.76 -17.36 39.28
N LYS A 233 -30.32 -16.10 39.30
CA LYS A 233 -29.74 -15.43 40.47
C LYS A 233 -30.76 -15.09 41.54
N THR A 234 -31.97 -14.64 41.17
CA THR A 234 -33.05 -14.33 42.13
C THR A 234 -33.78 -15.58 42.64
N GLY A 235 -33.58 -16.74 42.01
CA GLY A 235 -34.13 -18.01 42.47
C GLY A 235 -35.38 -18.45 41.72
N ASP A 236 -35.88 -17.66 40.77
CA ASP A 236 -36.90 -18.06 39.80
C ASP A 236 -36.31 -19.07 38.79
N THR A 237 -36.19 -20.30 39.26
CA THR A 237 -35.49 -21.37 38.53
C THR A 237 -36.32 -21.83 37.32
N ASP A 238 -37.63 -21.95 37.47
CA ASP A 238 -38.54 -22.35 36.39
C ASP A 238 -38.60 -21.28 35.29
N GLY A 239 -38.67 -20.00 35.67
CA GLY A 239 -38.63 -18.91 34.71
C GLY A 239 -37.27 -18.74 34.01
N ALA A 240 -36.17 -19.14 34.67
CA ALA A 240 -34.85 -19.18 34.05
C ALA A 240 -34.74 -20.29 32.99
N ILE A 241 -35.28 -21.48 33.28
CA ILE A 241 -35.38 -22.59 32.32
C ILE A 241 -36.13 -22.13 31.08
N GLU A 242 -37.34 -21.58 31.24
CA GLU A 242 -38.17 -21.11 30.11
C GLU A 242 -37.44 -20.07 29.25
N ALA A 243 -36.69 -19.15 29.88
CA ALA A 243 -35.93 -18.13 29.16
C ALA A 243 -34.80 -18.73 28.31
N PHE A 244 -34.02 -19.67 28.86
CA PHE A 244 -32.95 -20.33 28.10
C PHE A 244 -33.47 -21.28 27.03
N GLU A 245 -34.58 -21.97 27.26
CA GLU A 245 -35.22 -22.80 26.24
C GLU A 245 -35.62 -21.97 25.02
N LYS A 246 -36.11 -20.74 25.22
CA LYS A 246 -36.41 -19.81 24.12
C LYS A 246 -35.16 -19.34 23.38
N VAL A 247 -34.02 -19.17 24.06
CA VAL A 247 -32.74 -18.86 23.39
C VAL A 247 -32.30 -20.05 22.54
N ILE A 248 -32.27 -21.25 23.12
CA ILE A 248 -31.85 -22.49 22.45
C ILE A 248 -32.77 -22.82 21.26
N LEU A 249 -34.08 -22.56 21.37
CA LEU A 249 -35.04 -22.78 20.29
C LEU A 249 -34.77 -21.88 19.08
N ARG A 250 -34.25 -20.66 19.30
CA ARG A 250 -33.98 -19.68 18.23
C ARG A 250 -32.60 -19.86 17.63
N ASN A 251 -31.60 -20.04 18.49
CA ASN A 251 -30.24 -20.33 18.10
C ASN A 251 -29.70 -21.49 18.94
N PRO A 252 -29.81 -22.73 18.41
CA PRO A 252 -29.38 -23.93 19.10
C PRO A 252 -27.90 -23.94 19.46
N GLU A 253 -27.04 -23.16 18.78
CA GLU A 253 -25.58 -23.18 18.93
C GLU A 253 -25.06 -22.25 20.05
N THR A 254 -25.94 -21.62 20.83
CA THR A 254 -25.54 -20.70 21.91
C THR A 254 -25.08 -21.46 23.14
N SER A 255 -23.75 -21.64 23.30
CA SER A 255 -23.16 -22.46 24.37
C SER A 255 -23.52 -21.98 25.79
N GLU A 256 -23.61 -20.67 25.97
CA GLU A 256 -23.94 -19.97 27.20
C GLU A 256 -25.39 -20.24 27.63
N ALA A 257 -26.30 -20.44 26.68
CA ALA A 257 -27.69 -20.79 26.96
C ALA A 257 -27.80 -22.25 27.45
N HIS A 258 -27.03 -23.19 26.87
CA HIS A 258 -26.94 -24.58 27.35
C HIS A 258 -26.28 -24.67 28.73
N TYR A 259 -25.33 -23.79 29.02
CA TYR A 259 -24.77 -23.67 30.37
C TYR A 259 -25.80 -23.12 31.37
N GLY A 260 -26.46 -22.01 31.02
CA GLY A 260 -27.48 -21.36 31.85
C GLY A 260 -28.65 -22.29 32.18
N ILE A 261 -29.18 -23.02 31.18
CA ILE A 261 -30.26 -23.98 31.39
C ILE A 261 -29.80 -25.19 32.21
N GLY A 262 -28.55 -25.64 32.04
CA GLY A 262 -27.95 -26.69 32.85
C GLY A 262 -27.85 -26.31 34.33
N GLN A 263 -27.43 -25.07 34.64
CA GLN A 263 -27.43 -24.54 36.00
C GLN A 263 -28.85 -24.43 36.58
N ALA A 264 -29.82 -24.03 35.75
CA ALA A 264 -31.21 -23.93 36.16
C ALA A 264 -31.80 -25.32 36.49
N TYR A 265 -31.62 -26.33 35.62
CA TYR A 265 -32.05 -27.70 35.92
C TYR A 265 -31.36 -28.32 37.14
N MET A 266 -30.09 -27.97 37.41
CA MET A 266 -29.41 -28.39 38.65
C MET A 266 -30.10 -27.82 39.88
N LYS A 267 -30.45 -26.53 39.85
CA LYS A 267 -31.12 -25.84 40.98
C LYS A 267 -32.56 -26.33 41.16
N ALA A 268 -33.22 -26.77 40.08
CA ALA A 268 -34.55 -27.39 40.10
C ALA A 268 -34.56 -28.86 40.56
N GLY A 269 -33.39 -29.49 40.72
CA GLY A 269 -33.28 -30.91 41.09
C GLY A 269 -33.55 -31.89 39.94
N GLU A 270 -33.73 -31.40 38.71
CA GLU A 270 -33.99 -32.22 37.52
C GLU A 270 -32.68 -32.82 36.97
N ARG A 271 -32.12 -33.78 37.71
CA ARG A 271 -30.76 -34.32 37.49
C ARG A 271 -30.50 -34.85 36.07
N GLU A 272 -31.44 -35.56 35.46
CA GLU A 272 -31.25 -36.12 34.11
C GLU A 272 -31.27 -35.05 33.02
N LYS A 273 -32.17 -34.06 33.13
CA LYS A 273 -32.20 -32.92 32.20
C LYS A 273 -31.00 -32.00 32.40
N ALA A 274 -30.59 -31.75 33.65
CA ALA A 274 -29.36 -31.05 33.97
C ALA A 274 -28.16 -31.76 33.38
N LYS A 275 -28.09 -33.09 33.52
CA LYS A 275 -27.02 -33.91 32.95
C LYS A 275 -27.02 -33.81 31.43
N ASN A 276 -28.17 -33.95 30.77
CA ASN A 276 -28.27 -33.86 29.31
C ASN A 276 -27.95 -32.46 28.78
N ALA A 277 -28.47 -31.38 29.38
CA ALA A 277 -28.14 -30.01 29.00
C ALA A 277 -26.65 -29.67 29.25
N LEU A 278 -26.09 -30.15 30.36
CA LEU A 278 -24.66 -30.05 30.63
C LEU A 278 -23.84 -31.01 29.75
N GLU A 279 -24.43 -32.07 29.21
CA GLU A 279 -23.82 -33.01 28.26
C GLU A 279 -23.81 -32.41 26.85
N ILE A 280 -24.88 -31.75 26.41
CA ILE A 280 -24.94 -30.93 25.19
C ILE A 280 -24.02 -29.72 25.33
N PHE A 281 -24.03 -29.01 26.46
CA PHE A 281 -23.01 -28.00 26.74
C PHE A 281 -21.62 -28.62 26.70
N ARG A 282 -21.42 -29.81 27.31
CA ARG A 282 -20.16 -30.56 27.28
C ARG A 282 -19.80 -31.07 25.90
N GLU A 283 -20.76 -31.32 25.00
CA GLU A 283 -20.65 -31.87 23.64
C GLU A 283 -20.50 -30.78 22.61
N MET A 284 -21.09 -29.62 22.81
CA MET A 284 -20.67 -28.37 22.19
C MET A 284 -19.25 -28.08 22.64
N GLN A 285 -18.96 -28.32 23.93
CA GLN A 285 -17.63 -28.45 24.50
C GLN A 285 -16.88 -29.77 24.15
N GLN A 286 -17.46 -30.76 23.41
CA GLN A 286 -16.85 -32.06 23.03
C GLN A 286 -16.59 -32.19 21.51
N ASN A 287 -17.35 -31.54 20.65
CA ASN A 287 -16.82 -30.94 19.45
C ASN A 287 -15.70 -29.99 19.84
N ASP A 288 -15.88 -29.27 20.96
CA ASP A 288 -14.81 -28.63 21.70
C ASP A 288 -13.96 -29.59 22.61
N LYS A 289 -14.08 -30.94 22.57
CA LYS A 289 -13.21 -32.01 23.18
C LYS A 289 -12.47 -32.83 22.13
N SER A 290 -12.98 -32.98 20.92
CA SER A 290 -12.19 -33.25 19.74
C SER A 290 -11.31 -32.04 19.51
N LEU A 291 -11.88 -30.81 19.65
CA LEU A 291 -11.10 -29.60 19.83
C LEU A 291 -10.30 -29.62 21.14
N LYS A 292 -10.79 -30.00 22.33
CA LYS A 292 -9.94 -30.06 23.57
C LYS A 292 -8.91 -31.18 23.55
N ASN A 293 -9.08 -32.25 22.80
CA ASN A 293 -8.07 -33.31 22.62
C ASN A 293 -7.04 -32.83 21.60
N LYS A 294 -7.47 -32.21 20.49
CA LYS A 294 -6.56 -31.49 19.59
C LYS A 294 -5.89 -30.31 20.28
N GLN A 295 -6.57 -29.60 21.18
CA GLN A 295 -6.08 -28.45 21.93
C GLN A 295 -5.21 -28.91 23.10
N ALA A 296 -5.50 -30.05 23.75
CA ALA A 296 -4.65 -30.64 24.77
C ALA A 296 -3.38 -31.21 24.15
N LYS A 297 -3.48 -31.86 22.97
CA LYS A 297 -2.30 -32.27 22.20
C LYS A 297 -1.52 -31.08 21.65
N PHE A 298 -2.21 -30.07 21.12
CA PHE A 298 -1.61 -28.78 20.73
C PHE A 298 -0.90 -28.15 21.92
N ILE A 299 -1.56 -27.99 23.07
CA ILE A 299 -0.96 -27.38 24.28
C ILE A 299 0.22 -28.23 24.77
N SER A 300 0.08 -29.56 24.79
CA SER A 300 1.14 -30.48 25.23
C SER A 300 2.38 -30.37 24.34
N ASN A 301 2.21 -30.49 23.02
CA ASN A 301 3.30 -30.41 22.04
C ASN A 301 3.88 -28.99 21.96
N TRP A 302 3.04 -27.96 22.12
CA TRP A 302 3.48 -26.56 22.20
C TRP A 302 4.29 -26.26 23.46
N GLN A 303 3.92 -26.83 24.61
CA GLN A 303 4.70 -26.71 25.85
C GLN A 303 5.99 -27.52 25.79
N ASP A 304 5.95 -28.72 25.19
CA ASP A 304 7.13 -29.56 24.97
C ASP A 304 8.16 -28.85 24.08
N GLY A 305 7.70 -28.20 22.99
CA GLY A 305 8.57 -27.38 22.14
C GLY A 305 9.25 -26.22 22.89
N LEU A 306 8.52 -25.52 23.77
CA LEU A 306 9.10 -24.46 24.61
C LEU A 306 10.11 -24.97 25.63
N VAL A 307 9.89 -26.17 26.19
CA VAL A 307 10.84 -26.80 27.12
C VAL A 307 12.12 -27.18 26.39
N LYS A 308 12.01 -27.84 25.24
CA LYS A 308 13.16 -28.22 24.39
C LYS A 308 13.95 -27.02 23.89
N GLU A 309 13.25 -25.95 23.50
CA GLU A 309 13.91 -24.71 23.09
C GLU A 309 14.72 -24.09 24.24
N ARG A 310 14.19 -24.13 25.47
CA ARG A 310 14.90 -23.68 26.68
C ARG A 310 16.12 -24.56 27.01
N GLU A 311 16.10 -25.82 26.60
CA GLU A 311 17.22 -26.76 26.68
C GLU A 311 18.21 -26.62 25.51
N GLU A 312 18.00 -25.63 24.61
CA GLU A 312 18.77 -25.38 23.38
C GLU A 312 18.69 -26.52 22.34
N ASP A 313 17.73 -27.45 22.48
CA ASP A 313 17.41 -28.48 21.49
C ASP A 313 16.39 -27.93 20.48
N PHE A 314 16.86 -27.03 19.62
CA PHE A 314 16.02 -26.31 18.65
C PHE A 314 15.38 -27.23 17.60
N GLU A 315 16.06 -28.31 17.20
CA GLU A 315 15.53 -29.26 16.21
C GLU A 315 14.34 -30.04 16.80
N ALA A 316 14.47 -30.55 18.03
CA ALA A 316 13.37 -31.20 18.71
C ALA A 316 12.26 -30.20 19.08
N ALA A 317 12.60 -28.94 19.37
CA ALA A 317 11.63 -27.89 19.63
C ALA A 317 10.75 -27.60 18.41
N VAL A 318 11.36 -27.45 17.23
CA VAL A 318 10.65 -27.25 15.96
C VAL A 318 9.74 -28.43 15.66
N ALA A 319 10.23 -29.67 15.80
CA ALA A 319 9.43 -30.87 15.59
C ALA A 319 8.18 -30.91 16.50
N SER A 320 8.32 -30.55 17.78
CA SER A 320 7.20 -30.46 18.72
C SER A 320 6.22 -29.32 18.37
N PHE A 321 6.71 -28.19 17.85
CA PHE A 321 5.83 -27.13 17.37
C PHE A 321 5.08 -27.51 16.09
N GLU A 322 5.71 -28.24 15.17
CA GLU A 322 5.06 -28.79 13.96
C GLU A 322 4.00 -29.82 14.33
N GLU A 323 4.28 -30.72 15.28
CA GLU A 323 3.28 -31.68 15.78
C GLU A 323 2.14 -30.98 16.55
N ALA A 324 2.40 -29.82 17.16
CA ALA A 324 1.31 -28.98 17.68
C ALA A 324 0.43 -28.45 16.53
N LEU A 325 1.03 -27.99 15.42
CA LEU A 325 0.31 -27.46 14.26
C LEU A 325 -0.56 -28.50 13.55
N ASP A 326 -0.24 -29.79 13.60
CA ASP A 326 -1.12 -30.87 13.10
C ASP A 326 -2.50 -30.89 13.79
N HIS A 327 -2.57 -30.31 14.98
CA HIS A 327 -3.80 -30.19 15.76
C HIS A 327 -4.43 -28.80 15.69
N LYS A 328 -3.72 -27.79 15.18
CA LYS A 328 -4.21 -26.43 14.91
C LYS A 328 -3.40 -25.78 13.76
N THR A 329 -3.73 -26.16 12.52
CA THR A 329 -2.96 -25.89 11.28
C THR A 329 -2.85 -24.43 10.84
N GLY A 330 -3.27 -23.48 11.68
CA GLY A 330 -3.20 -22.04 11.43
C GLY A 330 -2.89 -21.22 12.67
N ASP A 331 -2.34 -21.79 13.75
CA ASP A 331 -1.90 -20.98 14.89
C ASP A 331 -0.67 -20.14 14.52
N VAL A 332 -0.92 -18.89 14.17
CA VAL A 332 0.11 -17.92 13.78
C VAL A 332 1.13 -17.66 14.90
N GLY A 333 0.73 -17.85 16.16
CA GLY A 333 1.63 -17.75 17.30
C GLY A 333 2.63 -18.90 17.37
N THR A 334 2.22 -20.13 17.06
CA THR A 334 3.13 -21.29 16.96
C THR A 334 4.10 -21.15 15.79
N HIS A 335 3.65 -20.64 14.64
CA HIS A 335 4.57 -20.31 13.53
C HIS A 335 5.58 -19.22 13.89
N LEU A 336 5.20 -18.26 14.76
CA LEU A 336 6.14 -17.27 15.31
C LEU A 336 7.18 -17.95 16.21
N LEU A 337 6.82 -18.97 17.00
CA LEU A 337 7.77 -19.73 17.81
C LEU A 337 8.71 -20.59 16.95
N ILE A 338 8.23 -21.24 15.89
CA ILE A 338 9.07 -21.99 14.95
C ILE A 338 10.11 -21.08 14.29
N TRP A 339 9.69 -19.89 13.87
CA TRP A 339 10.62 -18.89 13.33
C TRP A 339 11.68 -18.50 14.36
N LEU A 340 11.28 -18.22 15.62
CA LEU A 340 12.22 -17.91 16.70
C LEU A 340 13.19 -19.07 16.99
N ALA A 341 12.72 -20.32 16.97
CA ALA A 341 13.57 -21.48 17.23
C ALA A 341 14.66 -21.66 16.16
N HIS A 342 14.31 -21.62 14.87
CA HIS A 342 15.32 -21.68 13.79
C HIS A 342 16.28 -20.50 13.82
N ARG A 343 15.79 -19.31 14.19
CA ARG A 343 16.61 -18.11 14.35
C ARG A 343 17.62 -18.27 15.48
N ASN A 344 17.18 -18.77 16.63
CA ASN A 344 18.03 -18.99 17.80
C ASN A 344 19.04 -20.14 17.56
N GLN A 345 18.70 -21.11 16.70
CA GLN A 345 19.61 -22.15 16.22
C GLN A 345 20.67 -21.64 15.22
N GLY A 346 20.51 -20.44 14.67
CA GLY A 346 21.39 -19.90 13.62
C GLY A 346 21.13 -20.48 12.22
N GLN A 347 19.97 -21.12 12.00
CA GLN A 347 19.56 -21.66 10.70
C GLN A 347 18.85 -20.59 9.87
N SER A 348 19.61 -19.68 9.26
CA SER A 348 19.08 -18.51 8.55
C SER A 348 18.11 -18.86 7.41
N THR A 349 18.33 -19.97 6.70
CA THR A 349 17.48 -20.41 5.58
C THR A 349 16.12 -20.93 6.07
N GLU A 350 16.12 -21.77 7.09
CA GLU A 350 14.94 -22.35 7.72
C GLU A 350 14.14 -21.28 8.48
N ALA A 351 14.81 -20.37 9.18
CA ALA A 351 14.19 -19.20 9.80
C ALA A 351 13.48 -18.34 8.74
N SER A 352 14.14 -18.04 7.61
CA SER A 352 13.53 -17.29 6.51
C SER A 352 12.32 -18.01 5.90
N ARG A 353 12.35 -19.35 5.81
CA ARG A 353 11.21 -20.16 5.35
C ARG A 353 10.05 -20.12 6.34
N ALA A 354 10.33 -20.32 7.63
CA ALA A 354 9.33 -20.26 8.69
C ALA A 354 8.69 -18.87 8.80
N TYR A 355 9.47 -17.80 8.63
CA TYR A 355 8.97 -16.43 8.62
C TYR A 355 8.06 -16.13 7.43
N ARG A 356 8.39 -16.63 6.23
CA ARG A 356 7.52 -16.52 5.04
C ARG A 356 6.17 -17.21 5.27
N THR A 357 6.17 -18.39 5.88
CA THR A 357 4.95 -19.10 6.27
C THR A 357 4.14 -18.29 7.28
N LEU A 358 4.81 -17.73 8.30
CA LEU A 358 4.19 -16.82 9.27
C LEU A 358 3.53 -15.62 8.58
N GLN A 359 4.23 -14.92 7.68
CA GLN A 359 3.70 -13.75 6.96
C GLN A 359 2.50 -14.10 6.06
N ARG A 360 2.55 -15.25 5.37
CA ARG A 360 1.42 -15.74 4.57
C ARG A 360 0.19 -15.96 5.45
N LEU A 361 0.36 -16.57 6.62
CA LEU A 361 -0.75 -16.84 7.55
C LEU A 361 -1.31 -15.57 8.18
N ILE A 362 -0.45 -14.61 8.55
CA ILE A 362 -0.84 -13.26 9.00
C ILE A 362 -1.77 -12.60 7.96
N ARG A 363 -1.39 -12.66 6.67
CA ARG A 363 -2.16 -12.08 5.57
C ARG A 363 -3.50 -12.77 5.34
N VAL A 364 -3.49 -14.10 5.29
CA VAL A 364 -4.70 -14.90 5.05
C VAL A 364 -5.72 -14.73 6.19
N GLN A 365 -5.25 -14.52 7.42
CA GLN A 365 -6.11 -14.35 8.59
C GLN A 365 -6.49 -12.90 8.89
N GLY A 366 -5.99 -11.92 8.12
CA GLY A 366 -6.28 -10.50 8.34
C GLY A 366 -5.84 -9.97 9.70
N ARG A 367 -4.76 -10.51 10.27
CA ARG A 367 -4.23 -10.13 11.59
C ARG A 367 -2.94 -9.35 11.45
N GLU A 368 -2.58 -8.56 12.46
CA GLU A 368 -1.33 -7.81 12.49
C GLU A 368 -0.25 -8.49 13.36
N PHE A 369 1.03 -8.37 12.98
CA PHE A 369 2.15 -8.93 13.76
C PHE A 369 2.13 -8.45 15.23
N LYS A 370 1.86 -7.15 15.45
CA LYS A 370 1.77 -6.56 16.79
C LYS A 370 0.73 -7.24 17.68
N GLU A 371 -0.43 -7.56 17.12
CA GLU A 371 -1.54 -8.21 17.84
C GLU A 371 -1.21 -9.66 18.17
N ILE A 372 -0.57 -10.37 17.25
CA ILE A 372 -0.16 -11.76 17.43
C ILE A 372 0.92 -11.85 18.50
N SER A 373 1.98 -11.06 18.40
CA SER A 373 3.11 -11.06 19.33
C SER A 373 2.70 -10.59 20.73
N PHE A 374 1.83 -9.57 20.83
CA PHE A 374 1.29 -9.14 22.12
C PHE A 374 0.37 -10.20 22.74
N THR A 375 -0.48 -10.87 21.95
CA THR A 375 -1.35 -11.95 22.46
C THR A 375 -0.53 -13.17 22.89
N LEU A 376 0.47 -13.56 22.09
CA LEU A 376 1.33 -14.71 22.36
C LEU A 376 2.16 -14.51 23.64
N SER A 377 2.80 -13.34 23.80
CA SER A 377 3.57 -13.03 25.01
C SER A 377 2.73 -13.07 26.29
N GLY A 378 1.46 -12.67 26.21
CA GLY A 378 0.52 -12.79 27.34
C GLY A 378 0.24 -14.24 27.70
N ARG A 379 0.03 -15.10 26.70
CA ARG A 379 -0.18 -16.55 26.91
C ARG A 379 1.07 -17.21 27.52
N LEU A 380 2.26 -16.88 27.03
CA LEU A 380 3.54 -17.38 27.54
C LEU A 380 3.76 -16.99 29.01
N ALA A 381 3.62 -15.70 29.33
CA ALA A 381 3.75 -15.17 30.68
C ALA A 381 2.77 -15.80 31.69
N GLN A 382 1.50 -15.98 31.30
CA GLN A 382 0.49 -16.64 32.13
C GLN A 382 0.82 -18.12 32.42
N LYS A 383 1.59 -18.77 31.55
CA LYS A 383 2.01 -20.17 31.68
C LYS A 383 3.36 -20.33 32.36
N GLY A 384 4.00 -19.24 32.78
CA GLY A 384 5.29 -19.25 33.49
C GLY A 384 6.52 -19.25 32.58
N PHE A 385 6.36 -19.13 31.26
CA PHE A 385 7.45 -18.98 30.29
C PHE A 385 7.82 -17.50 30.13
N ASP A 386 8.24 -16.89 31.24
CA ASP A 386 8.53 -15.45 31.32
C ASP A 386 9.75 -15.07 30.46
N ASP A 387 10.76 -15.94 30.34
CA ASP A 387 11.90 -15.81 29.43
C ASP A 387 11.46 -15.69 27.96
N LYS A 388 10.65 -16.66 27.50
CA LYS A 388 10.11 -16.63 26.13
C LYS A 388 9.14 -15.47 25.90
N ALA A 389 8.34 -15.12 26.92
CA ALA A 389 7.45 -13.98 26.85
C ALA A 389 8.25 -12.68 26.66
N ALA A 390 9.39 -12.52 27.35
CA ALA A 390 10.28 -11.39 27.16
C ALA A 390 10.82 -11.34 25.73
N GLU A 391 11.26 -12.48 25.18
CA GLU A 391 11.77 -12.57 23.81
C GLU A 391 10.72 -12.14 22.76
N VAL A 392 9.48 -12.64 22.87
CA VAL A 392 8.39 -12.23 21.96
C VAL A 392 8.05 -10.74 22.11
N LEU A 393 8.14 -10.20 23.33
CA LEU A 393 7.91 -8.76 23.59
C LEU A 393 9.06 -7.90 23.08
N HIS A 394 10.29 -8.40 23.10
CA HIS A 394 11.40 -7.77 22.40
C HIS A 394 11.13 -7.69 20.92
N GLU A 395 10.71 -8.79 20.29
CA GLU A 395 10.34 -8.76 18.88
C GLU A 395 9.19 -7.83 18.57
N LEU A 396 8.18 -7.75 19.43
CA LEU A 396 7.09 -6.79 19.32
C LEU A 396 7.61 -5.34 19.37
N LEU A 397 8.41 -5.02 20.39
CA LEU A 397 8.87 -3.65 20.65
C LEU A 397 10.01 -3.21 19.74
N LYS A 398 10.71 -4.17 19.13
CA LYS A 398 11.64 -3.91 18.03
C LYS A 398 10.86 -3.34 16.83
N ARG A 399 9.82 -4.04 16.39
CA ARG A 399 8.99 -3.62 15.23
C ARG A 399 8.03 -2.48 15.53
N HIS A 400 7.56 -2.39 16.77
CA HIS A 400 6.58 -1.41 17.23
C HIS A 400 7.00 -0.81 18.59
N PRO A 401 8.04 0.05 18.65
CA PRO A 401 8.54 0.58 19.91
C PRO A 401 7.56 1.41 20.70
N LYS A 402 6.60 2.04 20.00
CA LYS A 402 5.50 2.80 20.59
C LYS A 402 4.37 1.90 21.13
N HIS A 403 4.52 0.58 21.09
CA HIS A 403 3.52 -0.36 21.59
C HIS A 403 3.55 -0.42 23.13
N GLU A 404 2.95 0.60 23.76
CA GLU A 404 2.93 0.83 25.21
C GLU A 404 2.48 -0.40 26.03
N ALA A 405 1.40 -1.05 25.60
CA ALA A 405 0.90 -2.25 26.29
C ALA A 405 1.93 -3.39 26.30
N GLY A 406 2.74 -3.49 25.24
CA GLY A 406 3.82 -4.46 25.11
C GLY A 406 4.99 -4.14 26.03
N ARG A 407 5.40 -2.86 26.07
CA ARG A 407 6.46 -2.37 26.96
C ARG A 407 6.09 -2.54 28.42
N TYR A 408 4.86 -2.23 28.77
CA TYR A 408 4.33 -2.45 30.11
C TYR A 408 4.33 -3.94 30.49
N ARG A 409 3.97 -4.83 29.57
CA ARG A 409 4.06 -6.28 29.82
C ARG A 409 5.51 -6.74 29.98
N LEU A 410 6.44 -6.21 29.20
CA LEU A 410 7.86 -6.55 29.31
C LEU A 410 8.42 -6.15 30.68
N ILE A 411 8.05 -4.98 31.19
CA ILE A 411 8.35 -4.53 32.56
C ILE A 411 7.83 -5.54 33.59
N GLN A 412 6.58 -6.00 33.46
CA GLN A 412 6.00 -6.98 34.39
C GLN A 412 6.74 -8.33 34.33
N VAL A 413 7.11 -8.77 33.13
CA VAL A 413 7.88 -10.01 32.89
C VAL A 413 9.26 -9.90 33.53
N TYR A 414 10.00 -8.82 33.30
CA TYR A 414 11.30 -8.60 33.94
C TYR A 414 11.23 -8.54 35.45
N ASN A 415 10.17 -7.97 36.00
CA ASN A 415 9.96 -7.95 37.44
C ASN A 415 9.78 -9.37 38.01
N ARG A 416 9.12 -10.29 37.28
CA ARG A 416 9.02 -11.71 37.67
C ARG A 416 10.33 -12.47 37.49
N LEU A 417 11.10 -12.15 36.47
CA LEU A 417 12.44 -12.72 36.23
C LEU A 417 13.53 -12.18 37.17
N GLY A 418 13.24 -11.14 37.96
CA GLY A 418 14.23 -10.48 38.83
C GLY A 418 15.22 -9.58 38.08
N LEU A 419 14.96 -9.28 36.81
CA LEU A 419 15.78 -8.45 35.92
C LEU A 419 15.51 -6.96 36.17
N ASN A 420 15.97 -6.47 37.33
CA ASN A 420 15.67 -5.11 37.81
C ASN A 420 16.24 -4.01 36.92
N ALA A 421 17.43 -4.19 36.34
CA ALA A 421 18.08 -3.18 35.51
C ALA A 421 17.32 -2.99 34.18
N GLU A 422 16.94 -4.09 33.55
CA GLU A 422 16.19 -4.14 32.30
C GLU A 422 14.78 -3.58 32.51
N ARG A 423 14.13 -3.93 33.62
CA ARG A 423 12.85 -3.34 34.05
C ARG A 423 12.94 -1.82 34.14
N ASP A 424 13.95 -1.30 34.83
CA ASP A 424 14.10 0.13 35.07
C ASP A 424 14.41 0.89 33.78
N ALA A 425 15.18 0.29 32.86
CA ALA A 425 15.40 0.83 31.53
C ALA A 425 14.10 0.95 30.72
N GLN A 426 13.23 -0.06 30.76
CA GLN A 426 11.92 0.01 30.10
C GLN A 426 11.01 1.06 30.74
N PHE A 427 11.04 1.22 32.07
CA PHE A 427 10.31 2.29 32.77
C PHE A 427 10.80 3.69 32.40
N ALA A 428 12.11 3.88 32.22
CA ALA A 428 12.68 5.16 31.82
C ALA A 428 12.16 5.59 30.44
N ILE A 429 12.18 4.68 29.47
CA ILE A 429 11.62 4.89 28.12
C ILE A 429 10.12 5.20 28.19
N PHE A 430 9.38 4.46 29.03
CA PHE A 430 7.95 4.65 29.19
C PHE A 430 7.58 6.01 29.80
N ARG A 431 8.40 6.54 30.73
CA ARG A 431 8.15 7.84 31.38
C ARG A 431 8.59 9.03 30.54
N SER A 432 9.68 8.90 29.79
CA SER A 432 10.18 10.00 28.96
C SER A 432 9.30 10.25 27.74
N GLY A 433 8.55 9.24 27.29
CA GLY A 433 7.85 9.27 25.99
C GLY A 433 8.82 9.22 24.80
N ASP A 434 10.12 9.11 25.07
CA ASP A 434 11.20 9.03 24.10
C ASP A 434 11.40 7.56 23.71
N PHE A 435 10.47 7.06 22.91
CA PHE A 435 10.52 5.68 22.42
C PHE A 435 11.69 5.55 21.45
N PRO A 436 12.51 4.49 21.56
CA PRO A 436 13.52 4.22 20.55
C PRO A 436 12.85 4.10 19.18
N ALA A 437 13.54 4.54 18.13
CA ALA A 437 13.10 4.29 16.76
C ALA A 437 12.84 2.78 16.57
N PRO A 438 11.93 2.37 15.66
CA PRO A 438 11.75 0.98 15.30
C PRO A 438 13.11 0.33 15.14
N GLY A 439 13.37 -0.64 16.01
CA GLY A 439 14.55 -1.45 15.87
C GLY A 439 14.44 -2.16 14.53
N PRO A 440 15.57 -2.35 13.84
CA PRO A 440 15.65 -3.22 12.69
C PRO A 440 14.82 -4.49 12.86
N LEU A 441 13.74 -4.73 12.08
CA LEU A 441 13.03 -6.03 12.13
C LEU A 441 14.09 -7.11 11.95
N GLU A 442 14.15 -8.25 12.62
CA GLU A 442 15.35 -9.11 12.45
C GLU A 442 15.57 -9.66 11.01
N ASP A 443 14.52 -9.62 10.19
CA ASP A 443 14.58 -9.80 8.73
C ASP A 443 14.98 -8.54 7.95
N ASP A 444 14.76 -7.37 8.56
CA ASP A 444 15.48 -6.15 8.21
C ASP A 444 16.85 -6.06 8.88
N SER A 445 17.21 -6.81 9.94
CA SER A 445 18.41 -6.61 10.77
C SER A 445 19.52 -7.60 10.51
N LEU A 446 19.23 -8.62 9.70
CA LEU A 446 20.22 -9.11 8.74
C LEU A 446 20.64 -7.99 7.75
N PHE A 447 19.82 -6.94 7.58
CA PHE A 447 20.05 -5.78 6.70
C PHE A 447 20.03 -4.38 7.37
N GLU A 448 19.99 -4.23 8.71
CA GLU A 448 19.68 -2.92 9.36
C GLU A 448 20.51 -2.68 10.65
N ALA A 449 21.18 -3.67 11.23
CA ALA A 449 22.41 -3.41 12.01
C ALA A 449 23.53 -3.05 11.03
N GLN A 450 24.13 -1.85 11.08
CA GLN A 450 25.13 -1.21 10.17
C GLN A 450 24.60 0.10 9.55
N SER A 451 24.32 1.11 10.37
CA SER A 451 24.27 2.49 9.90
C SER A 451 25.34 3.28 10.65
N GLY A 452 26.59 3.00 10.28
CA GLY A 452 27.76 3.75 10.69
C GLY A 452 28.19 4.73 9.60
N ALA A 453 27.39 5.78 9.37
CA ALA A 453 27.70 6.98 8.59
C ALA A 453 28.43 6.82 7.23
N THR A 454 27.70 7.05 6.12
CA THR A 454 27.94 8.17 5.17
C THR A 454 26.76 8.40 4.18
N SER A 455 26.44 9.69 4.01
CA SER A 455 25.66 10.47 3.02
C SER A 455 24.19 10.20 2.59
N PHE A 456 23.51 9.09 2.88
CA PHE A 456 22.05 9.03 2.63
C PHE A 456 21.31 8.27 3.74
N GLU A 457 20.29 8.89 4.36
CA GLU A 457 19.53 8.32 5.51
C GLU A 457 18.92 6.94 5.22
N ALA A 458 18.81 6.52 3.95
CA ALA A 458 18.24 5.24 3.51
C ALA A 458 19.26 4.12 3.21
N GLY A 459 20.56 4.35 3.44
CA GLY A 459 21.61 3.32 3.31
C GLY A 459 22.07 3.00 1.87
N TYR A 460 21.68 3.83 0.90
CA TYR A 460 22.17 3.73 -0.48
C TYR A 460 23.55 4.39 -0.63
N ILE A 461 24.45 3.81 -1.40
CA ILE A 461 25.84 4.31 -1.59
C ILE A 461 26.20 4.60 -3.06
N GLY A 462 25.32 4.26 -4.00
CA GLY A 462 25.57 4.45 -5.43
C GLY A 462 26.40 3.32 -6.05
N ALA A 463 26.34 3.23 -7.38
CA ALA A 463 27.00 2.16 -8.13
C ALA A 463 28.54 2.26 -8.10
N GLU A 464 29.06 3.48 -7.98
CA GLU A 464 30.49 3.78 -7.95
C GLU A 464 31.18 3.11 -6.77
N ALA A 465 30.53 3.08 -5.60
CA ALA A 465 31.08 2.40 -4.43
C ALA A 465 31.18 0.88 -4.65
N CYS A 466 30.19 0.28 -5.31
CA CYS A 466 30.23 -1.15 -5.67
C CYS A 466 31.37 -1.50 -6.64
N ALA A 467 31.87 -0.53 -7.42
CA ALA A 467 32.92 -0.75 -8.41
C ALA A 467 34.28 -1.13 -7.81
N GLU A 468 34.54 -0.79 -6.54
CA GLU A 468 35.80 -1.13 -5.87
C GLU A 468 36.03 -2.64 -5.81
N CYS A 469 34.97 -3.42 -5.56
CA CYS A 469 35.02 -4.88 -5.47
C CYS A 469 34.41 -5.58 -6.71
N HIS A 470 33.41 -4.98 -7.35
CA HIS A 470 32.69 -5.56 -8.50
C HIS A 470 32.99 -4.85 -9.83
N LYS A 471 34.26 -4.52 -10.07
CA LYS A 471 34.71 -3.72 -11.22
C LYS A 471 34.15 -4.21 -12.55
N ASP A 472 34.31 -5.49 -12.88
CA ASP A 472 33.90 -6.05 -14.18
C ASP A 472 32.37 -5.97 -14.38
N ARG A 473 31.61 -6.19 -13.31
CA ARG A 473 30.13 -6.08 -13.32
C ARG A 473 29.70 -4.62 -13.45
N TYR A 474 30.36 -3.71 -12.75
CA TYR A 474 30.06 -2.28 -12.85
C TYR A 474 30.39 -1.70 -14.24
N GLU A 475 31.52 -2.10 -14.82
CA GLU A 475 31.93 -1.69 -16.18
C GLU A 475 30.93 -2.13 -17.25
N THR A 476 30.41 -3.35 -17.14
CA THR A 476 29.39 -3.83 -18.08
C THR A 476 28.00 -3.26 -17.79
N PHE A 477 27.63 -3.09 -16.52
CA PHE A 477 26.32 -2.58 -16.12
C PHE A 477 26.12 -1.11 -16.49
N ARG A 478 27.15 -0.26 -16.37
CA ARG A 478 27.01 1.18 -16.68
C ARG A 478 26.67 1.46 -18.15
N GLU A 479 26.90 0.51 -19.04
CA GLU A 479 26.53 0.62 -20.45
C GLU A 479 25.08 0.19 -20.73
N THR A 480 24.38 -0.35 -19.72
CA THR A 480 23.02 -0.85 -19.88
C THR A 480 22.01 0.29 -19.92
N ALA A 481 20.86 0.02 -20.54
CA ALA A 481 19.77 0.99 -20.58
C ALA A 481 19.22 1.32 -19.19
N HIS A 482 19.34 0.41 -18.21
CA HIS A 482 18.93 0.65 -16.82
C HIS A 482 19.76 1.76 -16.19
N HIS A 483 21.09 1.66 -16.26
CA HIS A 483 21.96 2.70 -15.73
C HIS A 483 21.74 4.05 -16.42
N LEU A 484 21.57 4.04 -17.74
CA LEU A 484 21.41 5.25 -18.54
C LEU A 484 20.03 5.92 -18.44
N THR A 485 19.09 5.38 -17.63
CA THR A 485 17.73 5.94 -17.49
C THR A 485 17.68 7.36 -16.97
N SER A 486 18.72 7.82 -16.27
CA SER A 486 18.97 9.24 -16.02
C SER A 486 20.44 9.51 -15.75
N ALA A 487 20.88 10.73 -16.03
CA ALA A 487 22.26 11.17 -15.79
C ALA A 487 22.31 12.70 -15.59
N LYS A 488 23.35 13.18 -14.91
CA LYS A 488 23.66 14.62 -14.88
C LYS A 488 23.89 15.11 -16.30
N ALA A 489 23.38 16.29 -16.63
CA ALA A 489 23.59 16.93 -17.93
C ALA A 489 25.08 17.16 -18.19
N SER A 490 25.57 16.64 -19.32
CA SER A 490 26.95 16.76 -19.77
C SER A 490 27.05 16.44 -21.27
N SER A 491 28.19 16.76 -21.89
CA SER A 491 28.47 16.41 -23.30
C SER A 491 28.43 14.90 -23.57
N GLY A 492 28.66 14.07 -22.55
CA GLY A 492 28.61 12.62 -22.67
C GLY A 492 27.22 12.01 -22.41
N SER A 493 26.31 12.74 -21.79
CA SER A 493 24.98 12.23 -21.37
C SER A 493 23.81 12.83 -22.14
N ILE A 494 24.01 13.96 -22.82
CA ILE A 494 23.01 14.56 -23.70
C ILE A 494 23.27 14.09 -25.13
N LEU A 495 22.25 13.51 -25.77
CA LEU A 495 22.36 13.00 -27.14
C LEU A 495 22.09 14.07 -28.21
N GLY A 496 21.28 15.07 -27.90
CA GLY A 496 20.90 16.10 -28.87
C GLY A 496 22.04 17.05 -29.23
N SER A 497 22.05 17.48 -30.50
CA SER A 497 23.07 18.41 -31.03
C SER A 497 22.78 19.86 -30.63
N PHE A 498 23.83 20.57 -30.24
CA PHE A 498 23.82 22.02 -29.96
C PHE A 498 24.44 22.84 -31.10
N GLU A 499 24.76 22.20 -32.23
CA GLU A 499 25.33 22.90 -33.39
C GLU A 499 24.27 23.79 -34.07
N PRO A 500 24.65 25.01 -34.52
CA PRO A 500 23.75 25.89 -35.25
C PRO A 500 23.04 25.17 -36.41
N GLY A 501 21.71 25.29 -36.45
CA GLY A 501 20.86 24.67 -37.47
C GLY A 501 20.39 23.25 -37.13
N LYS A 502 20.90 22.64 -36.05
CA LYS A 502 20.39 21.39 -35.47
C LYS A 502 19.86 21.57 -34.05
N ASN A 503 19.97 22.77 -33.50
CA ASN A 503 19.70 23.10 -32.10
C ASN A 503 18.42 23.91 -31.91
N GLN A 504 17.51 23.94 -32.89
CA GLN A 504 16.28 24.73 -32.84
C GLN A 504 15.05 23.87 -33.15
N VAL A 505 13.93 24.20 -32.49
CA VAL A 505 12.61 23.63 -32.77
C VAL A 505 11.66 24.77 -33.11
N VAL A 506 11.17 24.75 -34.35
CA VAL A 506 10.11 25.65 -34.82
C VAL A 506 8.78 24.99 -34.52
N THR A 507 7.88 25.73 -33.87
CA THR A 507 6.55 25.25 -33.49
C THR A 507 5.50 25.70 -34.51
N SER A 508 4.26 25.21 -34.41
CA SER A 508 3.13 25.73 -35.20
C SER A 508 2.79 27.20 -34.88
N ASN A 509 3.22 27.70 -33.72
CA ASN A 509 3.15 29.12 -33.39
C ASN A 509 4.40 29.83 -33.94
N GLU A 510 4.23 30.60 -35.01
CA GLU A 510 5.33 31.33 -35.68
C GLU A 510 6.06 32.31 -34.75
N SER A 511 5.41 32.76 -33.68
CA SER A 511 6.01 33.62 -32.66
C SER A 511 6.83 32.88 -31.60
N LEU A 512 6.82 31.55 -31.57
CA LEU A 512 7.51 30.73 -30.57
C LEU A 512 8.53 29.80 -31.22
N THR A 513 9.80 30.00 -30.88
CA THR A 513 10.90 29.10 -31.25
C THR A 513 11.66 28.67 -30.01
N PHE A 514 12.02 27.39 -29.93
CA PHE A 514 12.92 26.89 -28.90
C PHE A 514 14.33 26.74 -29.46
N GLU A 515 15.32 27.08 -28.64
CA GLU A 515 16.73 26.91 -28.95
C GLU A 515 17.46 26.21 -27.82
N MET A 516 18.33 25.27 -28.19
CA MET A 516 19.23 24.56 -27.31
C MET A 516 20.60 25.20 -27.43
N THR A 517 21.15 25.68 -26.32
CA THR A 517 22.45 26.36 -26.29
C THR A 517 23.38 25.75 -25.25
N GLN A 518 24.68 25.92 -25.46
CA GLN A 518 25.72 25.53 -24.51
C GLN A 518 26.55 26.76 -24.15
N GLU A 519 26.72 27.00 -22.85
CA GLU A 519 27.58 28.06 -22.31
C GLU A 519 28.58 27.42 -21.32
N GLY A 520 29.84 27.28 -21.75
CA GLY A 520 30.82 26.49 -21.02
C GLY A 520 30.36 25.04 -20.88
N ASP A 521 30.26 24.55 -19.65
CA ASP A 521 29.81 23.17 -19.34
C ASP A 521 28.31 23.10 -19.01
N THR A 522 27.56 24.19 -19.15
CA THR A 522 26.11 24.24 -18.86
C THR A 522 25.31 24.28 -20.16
N TYR A 523 24.21 23.53 -20.19
CA TYR A 523 23.31 23.42 -21.34
C TYR A 523 21.97 24.06 -21.00
N TYR A 524 21.36 24.73 -21.97
CA TYR A 524 20.13 25.50 -21.77
C TYR A 524 19.11 25.25 -22.86
N GLN A 525 17.84 25.38 -22.48
CA GLN A 525 16.70 25.45 -23.36
C GLN A 525 16.10 26.84 -23.21
N THR A 526 16.02 27.57 -24.31
CA THR A 526 15.45 28.91 -24.36
C THR A 526 14.22 28.91 -25.24
N ALA A 527 13.09 29.36 -24.70
CA ALA A 527 11.90 29.69 -25.48
C ALA A 527 11.96 31.18 -25.82
N TYR A 528 12.06 31.52 -27.11
CA TYR A 528 11.94 32.89 -27.60
C TYR A 528 10.52 33.15 -28.07
N ILE A 529 9.89 34.16 -27.50
CA ILE A 529 8.54 34.60 -27.81
C ILE A 529 8.64 35.98 -28.47
N THR A 530 8.28 36.06 -29.74
CA THR A 530 8.27 37.29 -30.53
C THR A 530 6.85 37.87 -30.54
N ASN A 531 6.65 38.99 -29.83
CA ASN A 531 5.37 39.71 -29.86
C ASN A 531 5.25 40.59 -31.13
N GLU A 532 4.03 41.01 -31.49
CA GLU A 532 3.74 41.83 -32.68
C GLU A 532 4.56 43.14 -32.76
N ASP A 533 5.05 43.66 -31.63
CA ASP A 533 5.86 44.88 -31.53
C ASP A 533 7.39 44.65 -31.60
N GLY A 534 7.85 43.41 -31.83
CA GLY A 534 9.28 43.08 -31.95
C GLY A 534 10.05 43.02 -30.63
N VAL A 535 9.36 42.97 -29.49
CA VAL A 535 9.96 42.73 -28.16
C VAL A 535 10.06 41.23 -27.92
N GLU A 536 11.30 40.74 -27.77
CA GLU A 536 11.61 39.34 -27.45
C GLU A 536 11.47 39.08 -25.94
N GLY A 537 10.44 38.33 -25.54
CA GLY A 537 10.42 37.68 -24.24
C GLY A 537 11.17 36.36 -24.36
N ALA A 538 12.08 36.05 -23.43
CA ALA A 538 12.78 34.76 -23.41
C ALA A 538 12.67 34.11 -22.03
N GLN A 539 12.24 32.84 -22.00
CA GLN A 539 12.40 32.00 -20.82
C GLN A 539 13.53 31.00 -21.08
N LYS A 540 14.57 31.07 -20.26
CA LYS A 540 15.77 30.24 -20.39
C LYS A 540 15.94 29.42 -19.13
N GLU A 541 15.95 28.10 -19.28
CA GLU A 541 16.17 27.16 -18.19
C GLU A 541 17.31 26.20 -18.54
N ARG A 542 18.02 25.74 -17.52
CA ARG A 542 19.17 24.85 -17.70
C ARG A 542 18.76 23.38 -17.74
N PHE A 543 19.62 22.55 -18.32
CA PHE A 543 19.52 21.11 -18.19
C PHE A 543 20.25 20.72 -16.92
N ASP A 544 19.52 20.26 -15.89
CA ASP A 544 20.16 19.68 -14.71
C ASP A 544 20.42 18.18 -14.90
N PHE A 545 19.41 17.45 -15.37
CA PHE A 545 19.52 16.02 -15.64
C PHE A 545 18.80 15.63 -16.94
N SER A 546 19.23 14.53 -17.54
CA SER A 546 18.46 13.82 -18.57
C SER A 546 17.68 12.67 -17.95
N LEU A 547 16.48 12.42 -18.48
CA LEU A 547 15.62 11.27 -18.21
C LEU A 547 15.42 10.50 -19.52
N GLY A 548 15.67 9.19 -19.48
CA GLY A 548 15.57 8.29 -20.61
C GLY A 548 16.93 7.75 -21.05
N SER A 549 16.99 6.43 -21.30
CA SER A 549 18.21 5.74 -21.73
C SER A 549 18.72 6.09 -23.13
N GLY A 550 18.06 7.02 -23.82
CA GLY A 550 18.41 7.38 -25.20
C GLY A 550 18.01 6.34 -26.25
N LYS A 551 17.33 5.25 -25.88
CA LYS A 551 16.85 4.27 -26.86
C LYS A 551 15.70 4.81 -27.71
N LEU A 552 14.72 5.44 -27.07
CA LEU A 552 13.61 6.10 -27.74
C LEU A 552 13.87 7.60 -27.84
N GLY A 553 14.31 8.19 -26.74
CA GLY A 553 14.69 9.58 -26.65
C GLY A 553 15.17 9.95 -25.25
N GLN A 554 15.40 11.23 -25.04
CA GLN A 554 15.75 11.84 -23.76
C GLN A 554 14.86 13.05 -23.52
N THR A 555 14.36 13.16 -22.29
CA THR A 555 13.68 14.34 -21.78
C THR A 555 14.58 15.00 -20.74
N TYR A 556 14.46 16.30 -20.57
CA TYR A 556 15.37 17.04 -19.71
C TYR A 556 14.60 17.70 -18.57
N VAL A 557 15.26 17.87 -17.43
CA VAL A 557 14.65 18.40 -16.22
C VAL A 557 15.54 19.46 -15.60
N TYR A 558 14.94 20.39 -14.88
CA TYR A 558 15.62 21.47 -14.18
C TYR A 558 15.08 21.66 -12.77
N TRP A 559 15.95 22.18 -11.89
CA TRP A 559 15.59 22.60 -10.55
C TRP A 559 15.10 24.05 -10.52
N ASP A 560 13.89 24.24 -9.99
CA ASP A 560 13.45 25.52 -9.41
C ASP A 560 13.51 25.40 -7.89
N SER A 561 14.56 25.95 -7.28
CA SER A 561 14.84 25.78 -5.85
C SER A 561 14.94 24.29 -5.46
N ASN A 562 13.94 23.74 -4.77
CA ASN A 562 13.83 22.32 -4.39
C ASN A 562 12.78 21.56 -5.22
N ARG A 563 12.21 22.19 -6.26
CA ARG A 563 11.21 21.60 -7.14
C ARG A 563 11.83 21.12 -8.44
N LEU A 564 11.44 19.94 -8.90
CA LEU A 564 11.80 19.46 -10.23
C LEU A 564 10.70 19.74 -11.24
N HIS A 565 11.11 20.25 -12.39
CA HIS A 565 10.26 20.54 -13.52
C HIS A 565 10.80 19.91 -14.80
N GLN A 566 9.88 19.50 -15.67
CA GLN A 566 10.19 18.99 -17.00
C GLN A 566 10.42 20.15 -17.96
N LEU A 567 11.43 20.05 -18.81
CA LEU A 567 11.67 20.99 -19.89
C LEU A 567 10.71 20.70 -21.08
N PRO A 568 10.21 21.73 -21.78
CA PRO A 568 9.30 21.58 -22.92
C PRO A 568 9.80 20.78 -24.14
N ILE A 569 11.11 20.76 -24.42
CA ILE A 569 11.69 20.07 -25.59
C ILE A 569 12.56 18.88 -25.14
N SER A 570 12.34 17.73 -25.79
CA SER A 570 13.07 16.47 -25.67
C SER A 570 13.89 16.20 -26.93
N TYR A 571 14.77 15.19 -26.87
CA TYR A 571 15.48 14.64 -28.02
C TYR A 571 14.90 13.27 -28.39
N LEU A 572 14.69 13.02 -29.68
CA LEU A 572 14.16 11.76 -30.21
C LEU A 572 15.23 11.03 -31.03
N SER A 573 15.62 9.83 -30.55
CA SER A 573 16.72 9.06 -31.12
C SER A 573 16.39 8.46 -32.49
N ALA A 574 15.11 8.15 -32.76
CA ALA A 574 14.70 7.55 -34.03
C ALA A 574 14.90 8.48 -35.23
N THR A 575 14.82 9.80 -35.02
CA THR A 575 14.94 10.81 -36.08
C THR A 575 16.17 11.69 -35.95
N ASP A 576 16.93 11.54 -34.86
CA ASP A 576 18.07 12.39 -34.50
C ASP A 576 17.70 13.89 -34.45
N LYS A 577 16.58 14.21 -33.79
CA LYS A 577 16.03 15.57 -33.72
C LYS A 577 15.52 15.93 -32.35
N TRP A 578 15.53 17.24 -32.07
CA TRP A 578 14.76 17.83 -30.99
C TRP A 578 13.27 17.88 -31.35
N ILE A 579 12.42 17.64 -30.35
CA ILE A 579 10.97 17.51 -30.49
C ILE A 579 10.30 17.95 -29.19
N ASN A 580 9.03 18.35 -29.23
CA ASN A 580 8.27 18.61 -28.00
C ASN A 580 8.36 17.42 -27.05
N SER A 581 8.41 17.66 -25.76
CA SER A 581 8.46 16.60 -24.77
C SER A 581 7.14 15.85 -24.67
N PRO A 582 7.13 14.57 -24.22
CA PRO A 582 5.90 13.79 -24.14
C PRO A 582 4.81 14.48 -23.30
N GLY A 583 3.60 14.64 -23.84
CA GLY A 583 2.47 15.30 -23.18
C GLY A 583 2.53 16.83 -23.18
N TYR A 584 3.45 17.45 -23.92
CA TYR A 584 3.41 18.87 -24.24
C TYR A 584 2.62 19.10 -25.53
N GLU A 585 1.86 20.18 -25.57
CA GLU A 585 1.14 20.65 -26.75
C GLU A 585 2.06 21.55 -27.59
N ASP A 586 2.04 21.34 -28.91
CA ASP A 586 2.83 22.15 -29.82
C ASP A 586 2.39 23.63 -29.79
N GLY A 587 3.35 24.55 -29.89
CA GLY A 587 3.07 26.00 -29.88
C GLY A 587 2.92 26.65 -28.50
N LYS A 588 3.15 25.91 -27.40
CA LYS A 588 3.11 26.42 -26.01
C LYS A 588 4.45 26.24 -25.29
N ALA A 589 4.86 27.25 -24.52
CA ALA A 589 6.00 27.19 -23.62
C ALA A 589 5.54 26.99 -22.17
N ASN A 590 5.72 25.79 -21.61
CA ASN A 590 5.35 25.45 -20.23
C ASN A 590 6.53 24.86 -19.43
N PHE A 591 7.28 25.71 -18.75
CA PHE A 591 8.37 25.26 -17.90
C PHE A 591 7.92 24.85 -16.49
N SER A 592 6.62 24.99 -16.15
CA SER A 592 6.12 24.73 -14.81
C SER A 592 5.62 23.30 -14.59
N ARG A 593 5.72 22.40 -15.58
CA ARG A 593 5.22 21.02 -15.45
C ARG A 593 6.03 20.24 -14.39
N PRO A 594 5.39 19.78 -13.30
CA PRO A 594 6.10 19.12 -12.21
C PRO A 594 6.56 17.70 -12.59
N ILE A 595 7.74 17.31 -12.11
CA ILE A 595 8.17 15.91 -12.10
C ILE A 595 7.65 15.26 -10.82
N ALA A 596 6.79 14.25 -10.97
CA ALA A 596 6.25 13.49 -9.86
C ALA A 596 7.23 12.39 -9.38
N PRO A 597 7.20 11.98 -8.10
CA PRO A 597 8.07 10.92 -7.60
C PRO A 597 7.97 9.64 -8.41
N ARG A 598 6.79 9.31 -8.93
CA ARG A 598 6.57 8.11 -9.75
C ARG A 598 7.43 8.06 -11.02
N CYS A 599 7.69 9.22 -11.65
CA CYS A 599 8.60 9.30 -12.79
C CYS A 599 10.02 8.89 -12.35
N LEU A 600 10.45 9.40 -11.20
CA LEU A 600 11.81 9.17 -10.69
C LEU A 600 11.98 7.74 -10.13
N GLU A 601 10.94 7.11 -9.60
CA GLU A 601 11.00 5.72 -9.16
C GLU A 601 11.32 4.74 -10.30
N CYS A 602 11.04 5.10 -11.55
CA CYS A 602 11.38 4.30 -12.71
C CYS A 602 12.70 4.73 -13.39
N HIS A 603 13.18 5.94 -13.11
CA HIS A 603 14.30 6.56 -13.82
C HIS A 603 15.53 6.82 -12.94
N ALA A 604 15.45 6.56 -11.65
CA ALA A 604 16.51 6.78 -10.68
C ALA A 604 16.47 5.72 -9.57
N THR A 605 17.61 5.49 -8.93
CA THR A 605 17.70 4.59 -7.77
C THR A 605 17.00 5.18 -6.56
N TYR A 606 17.27 6.47 -6.29
CA TYR A 606 16.82 7.12 -5.07
C TYR A 606 16.66 8.64 -5.22
N PHE A 607 15.63 9.19 -4.57
CA PHE A 607 15.48 10.61 -4.25
C PHE A 607 14.87 10.73 -2.86
N GLU A 608 15.40 11.62 -2.02
CA GLU A 608 14.72 12.00 -0.78
C GLU A 608 13.57 12.96 -1.10
N VAL A 609 12.36 12.52 -0.81
CA VAL A 609 11.10 13.21 -1.14
C VAL A 609 10.50 13.84 0.12
N ASP A 610 10.03 15.08 0.00
CA ASP A 610 9.15 15.66 1.02
C ASP A 610 7.77 15.00 0.93
N ALA A 611 7.41 14.23 1.97
CA ALA A 611 6.38 13.18 1.96
C ALA A 611 4.96 13.63 1.60
N TYR A 612 4.71 14.93 1.45
CA TYR A 612 3.40 15.52 1.18
C TYR A 612 3.37 16.41 -0.07
N THR A 613 4.40 16.34 -0.92
CA THR A 613 4.51 17.22 -2.10
C THR A 613 4.56 16.41 -3.40
N THR A 614 4.09 17.02 -4.49
CA THR A 614 4.10 16.41 -5.82
C THR A 614 5.43 16.53 -6.56
N ASN A 615 6.32 17.45 -6.19
CA ASN A 615 7.61 17.63 -6.89
C ASN A 615 8.73 18.26 -6.05
N VAL A 616 8.64 18.27 -4.72
CA VAL A 616 9.70 18.82 -3.85
C VAL A 616 10.63 17.70 -3.37
N TYR A 617 11.93 17.92 -3.55
CA TYR A 617 12.96 16.95 -3.23
C TYR A 617 14.13 17.63 -2.52
N LYS A 618 14.89 16.87 -1.73
CA LYS A 618 16.18 17.35 -1.25
C LYS A 618 17.20 17.23 -2.38
N ARG A 619 17.74 18.38 -2.80
CA ARG A 619 18.54 18.52 -4.00
C ARG A 619 19.85 17.72 -4.02
N ASP A 620 20.49 17.52 -2.87
CA ASP A 620 21.76 16.79 -2.77
C ASP A 620 21.57 15.32 -2.35
N GLU A 621 20.33 14.89 -2.09
CA GLU A 621 20.01 13.55 -1.60
C GLU A 621 19.35 12.68 -2.70
N HIS A 622 20.10 12.41 -3.79
CA HIS A 622 19.62 11.60 -4.90
C HIS A 622 20.70 10.73 -5.57
N ILE A 623 20.27 9.63 -6.20
CA ILE A 623 21.11 8.74 -7.01
C ILE A 623 20.43 8.54 -8.36
N LEU A 624 21.03 9.10 -9.41
CA LEU A 624 20.56 9.02 -10.79
C LEU A 624 20.89 7.67 -11.41
N GLY A 625 20.18 7.35 -12.48
CA GLY A 625 20.20 6.04 -13.14
C GLY A 625 19.61 4.95 -12.26
N ILE A 626 19.30 3.80 -12.86
CA ILE A 626 19.05 2.58 -12.09
C ILE A 626 20.41 1.97 -11.78
N SER A 627 20.79 1.95 -10.50
CA SER A 627 22.01 1.34 -9.98
C SER A 627 21.78 -0.12 -9.56
N CYS A 628 22.86 -0.81 -9.18
CA CYS A 628 22.80 -2.17 -8.61
C CYS A 628 21.79 -2.25 -7.47
N GLU A 629 21.75 -1.22 -6.61
CA GLU A 629 20.95 -1.17 -5.40
C GLU A 629 19.43 -1.09 -5.67
N ARG A 630 19.02 -0.79 -6.91
CA ARG A 630 17.60 -0.85 -7.27
C ARG A 630 17.08 -2.27 -7.38
N CYS A 631 17.94 -3.23 -7.72
CA CYS A 631 17.58 -4.66 -7.80
C CYS A 631 18.06 -5.45 -6.58
N HIS A 632 19.18 -5.01 -5.98
CA HIS A 632 19.84 -5.69 -4.87
C HIS A 632 19.53 -5.08 -3.49
N GLY A 633 18.85 -3.93 -3.46
CA GLY A 633 18.63 -3.16 -2.23
C GLY A 633 19.84 -2.28 -1.84
N PRO A 634 19.70 -1.44 -0.79
CA PRO A 634 20.76 -0.56 -0.33
C PRO A 634 22.04 -1.32 0.07
N GLY A 635 23.20 -0.87 -0.40
CA GLY A 635 24.47 -1.60 -0.33
C GLY A 635 25.47 -1.11 0.72
N SER A 636 25.19 -0.03 1.46
CA SER A 636 26.11 0.55 2.49
C SER A 636 26.71 -0.50 3.40
N LYS A 637 25.86 -1.39 3.87
CA LYS A 637 26.11 -2.49 4.80
C LYS A 637 27.05 -3.53 4.28
N HIS A 638 26.71 -4.05 3.11
CA HIS A 638 27.54 -4.98 2.37
C HIS A 638 28.93 -4.38 2.11
N TYR A 639 28.97 -3.11 1.68
CA TYR A 639 30.23 -2.41 1.41
C TYR A 639 31.07 -2.19 2.68
N GLU A 640 30.47 -1.71 3.77
CA GLU A 640 31.14 -1.51 5.07
C GLU A 640 31.72 -2.83 5.60
N ASN A 641 30.94 -3.92 5.54
CA ASN A 641 31.39 -5.23 5.98
C ASN A 641 32.60 -5.73 5.17
N GLN A 642 32.58 -5.58 3.84
CA GLN A 642 33.68 -6.03 3.00
C GLN A 642 34.94 -5.16 3.12
N LYS A 643 34.77 -3.86 3.41
CA LYS A 643 35.89 -2.93 3.50
C LYS A 643 36.57 -2.92 4.88
N TYR A 644 35.80 -3.18 5.95
CA TYR A 644 36.25 -3.00 7.33
C TYR A 644 35.98 -4.18 8.27
N GLY A 645 35.19 -5.19 7.85
CA GLY A 645 34.86 -6.37 8.66
C GLY A 645 35.98 -7.42 8.72
N SER A 646 35.92 -8.29 9.73
CA SER A 646 36.90 -9.37 9.98
C SER A 646 36.34 -10.79 9.79
N GLU A 647 35.11 -10.94 9.29
CA GLU A 647 34.44 -12.24 9.12
C GLU A 647 34.71 -12.81 7.72
N GLU A 648 35.13 -14.09 7.64
CA GLU A 648 35.36 -14.81 6.38
C GLU A 648 34.05 -15.02 5.60
N GLU A 649 34.11 -14.84 4.28
CA GLU A 649 32.97 -15.01 3.37
C GLU A 649 32.38 -16.42 3.44
N THR A 650 31.09 -16.50 3.77
CA THR A 650 30.25 -17.63 3.37
C THR A 650 29.34 -17.20 2.22
N GLU A 651 29.06 -18.15 1.33
CA GLU A 651 28.19 -17.98 0.17
C GLU A 651 26.78 -17.57 0.64
N GLY A 652 26.35 -16.33 0.32
CA GLY A 652 25.06 -15.77 0.75
C GLY A 652 25.15 -14.71 1.85
N SER A 653 25.97 -13.67 1.65
CA SER A 653 26.04 -12.51 2.55
C SER A 653 24.64 -11.93 2.83
N PRO A 654 24.22 -11.78 4.10
CA PRO A 654 22.88 -11.30 4.46
C PRO A 654 22.69 -9.80 4.24
N TYR A 655 23.73 -9.07 3.81
CA TYR A 655 23.71 -7.61 3.74
C TYR A 655 23.30 -7.05 2.37
N ILE A 656 23.16 -7.91 1.36
CA ILE A 656 22.70 -7.50 0.03
C ILE A 656 21.84 -8.61 -0.59
N LEU A 657 20.71 -8.24 -1.18
CA LEU A 657 19.82 -9.21 -1.80
C LEU A 657 20.49 -9.81 -3.04
N VAL A 658 20.39 -11.12 -3.21
CA VAL A 658 20.79 -11.80 -4.45
C VAL A 658 19.52 -12.28 -5.16
N PRO A 659 19.07 -11.60 -6.25
CA PRO A 659 17.80 -11.91 -6.90
C PRO A 659 17.62 -13.36 -7.36
N SER A 660 18.70 -14.07 -7.68
CA SER A 660 18.64 -15.50 -8.08
C SER A 660 18.26 -16.45 -6.94
N GLN A 661 18.20 -15.98 -5.69
CA GLN A 661 17.76 -16.76 -4.53
C GLN A 661 16.27 -16.57 -4.22
N LEU A 662 15.58 -15.69 -4.94
CA LEU A 662 14.15 -15.43 -4.76
C LEU A 662 13.29 -16.49 -5.47
N SER A 663 12.02 -16.58 -5.05
CA SER A 663 11.02 -17.28 -5.87
C SER A 663 10.80 -16.55 -7.19
N SER A 664 10.29 -17.26 -8.19
CA SER A 664 10.00 -16.69 -9.52
C SER A 664 9.09 -15.46 -9.42
N GLU A 665 8.10 -15.48 -8.53
CA GLU A 665 7.18 -14.36 -8.32
C GLU A 665 7.90 -13.12 -7.77
N LEU A 666 8.68 -13.28 -6.69
CA LEU A 666 9.41 -12.15 -6.09
C LEU A 666 10.50 -11.62 -7.01
N SER A 667 11.12 -12.49 -7.82
CA SER A 667 12.09 -12.10 -8.84
C SER A 667 11.45 -11.23 -9.93
N ILE A 668 10.26 -11.61 -10.41
CA ILE A 668 9.48 -10.80 -11.38
C ILE A 668 9.09 -9.46 -10.76
N GLU A 669 8.73 -9.44 -9.47
CA GLU A 669 8.28 -8.23 -8.78
C GLU A 669 9.35 -7.12 -8.72
N ILE A 670 10.63 -7.48 -8.69
CA ILE A 670 11.75 -6.51 -8.80
C ILE A 670 11.62 -5.69 -10.10
N CYS A 671 11.35 -6.36 -11.22
CA CYS A 671 11.18 -5.70 -12.50
C CYS A 671 9.82 -5.01 -12.61
N ALA A 672 8.78 -5.61 -12.01
CA ALA A 672 7.42 -5.11 -12.05
C ALA A 672 7.29 -3.72 -11.39
N GLN A 673 8.18 -3.36 -10.46
CA GLN A 673 8.21 -2.01 -9.88
C GLN A 673 8.25 -0.91 -10.95
N CYS A 674 8.93 -1.12 -12.08
CA CYS A 674 9.07 -0.14 -13.15
C CYS A 674 8.36 -0.56 -14.44
N HIS A 675 8.27 -1.87 -14.72
CA HIS A 675 7.76 -2.41 -15.98
C HIS A 675 6.26 -2.75 -15.98
N SER A 676 5.55 -2.49 -14.88
CA SER A 676 4.10 -2.68 -14.79
C SER A 676 3.27 -1.52 -15.36
N GLY A 677 3.89 -0.48 -15.93
CA GLY A 677 3.17 0.65 -16.51
C GLY A 677 2.88 1.79 -15.53
N SER A 678 2.26 2.85 -16.05
CA SER A 678 1.86 4.05 -15.28
C SER A 678 0.54 3.90 -14.52
N SER A 679 -0.20 2.81 -14.74
CA SER A 679 -1.44 2.44 -14.03
C SER A 679 -1.24 1.99 -12.58
N VAL A 680 0.02 1.83 -12.15
CA VAL A 680 0.38 1.37 -10.82
C VAL A 680 0.54 2.54 -9.86
N GLU A 681 -0.29 2.56 -8.83
CA GLU A 681 -0.39 3.67 -7.87
C GLU A 681 0.43 3.35 -6.60
N ALA A 682 1.31 4.25 -6.17
CA ALA A 682 2.09 4.05 -4.94
C ALA A 682 1.19 4.18 -3.68
N MET A 683 1.28 3.23 -2.75
CA MET A 683 0.47 3.19 -1.52
C MET A 683 1.20 3.74 -0.29
N GLY A 684 2.43 4.25 -0.44
CA GLY A 684 3.26 4.74 0.67
C GLY A 684 4.26 5.81 0.24
N LYS A 685 5.21 6.16 1.12
CA LYS A 685 6.27 7.13 0.81
C LYS A 685 7.00 6.70 -0.48
N PRO A 686 7.22 7.60 -1.45
CA PRO A 686 8.02 7.26 -2.63
C PRO A 686 9.40 6.71 -2.26
N PHE A 687 9.94 5.81 -3.08
CA PHE A 687 11.23 5.13 -2.84
C PHE A 687 11.31 4.30 -1.54
N SER A 688 10.17 4.00 -0.90
CA SER A 688 10.14 3.14 0.31
C SER A 688 10.13 1.64 0.00
N HIS A 689 9.73 1.24 -1.21
CA HIS A 689 9.75 -0.17 -1.60
C HIS A 689 11.19 -0.71 -1.65
N ARG A 690 11.35 -2.00 -1.34
CA ARG A 690 12.63 -2.70 -1.35
C ARG A 690 12.52 -3.99 -2.16
N PRO A 691 13.49 -4.30 -3.03
CA PRO A 691 13.53 -5.56 -3.77
C PRO A 691 13.38 -6.78 -2.85
N GLY A 692 12.72 -7.82 -3.34
CA GLY A 692 12.43 -9.03 -2.55
C GLY A 692 11.26 -8.91 -1.57
N ARG A 693 10.63 -7.73 -1.46
CA ARG A 693 9.36 -7.54 -0.75
C ARG A 693 8.20 -7.59 -1.74
N ASP A 694 7.05 -8.03 -1.22
CA ASP A 694 5.80 -8.03 -1.97
C ASP A 694 5.43 -6.63 -2.49
N LEU A 695 5.40 -6.50 -3.82
CA LEU A 695 5.12 -5.25 -4.50
C LEU A 695 3.73 -4.70 -4.15
N ALA A 696 2.74 -5.57 -3.93
CA ALA A 696 1.38 -5.21 -3.58
C ALA A 696 1.23 -4.64 -2.16
N LYS A 697 2.32 -4.52 -1.38
CA LYS A 697 2.34 -3.75 -0.13
C LYS A 697 2.72 -2.29 -0.36
N SER A 698 3.46 -2.00 -1.41
CA SER A 698 3.96 -0.66 -1.72
C SER A 698 3.23 -0.01 -2.90
N TYR A 699 2.59 -0.82 -3.75
CA TYR A 699 1.89 -0.36 -4.93
C TYR A 699 0.53 -1.05 -5.09
N LYS A 700 -0.50 -0.27 -5.41
CA LYS A 700 -1.83 -0.75 -5.79
C LYS A 700 -1.78 -1.09 -7.27
N LEU A 701 -1.79 -2.39 -7.54
CA LEU A 701 -2.01 -2.94 -8.87
C LEU A 701 -3.51 -2.83 -9.15
N THR A 702 -3.91 -2.20 -10.26
CA THR A 702 -5.35 -2.07 -10.58
C THR A 702 -5.92 -3.45 -10.97
N ASP A 703 -7.19 -3.72 -10.65
CA ASP A 703 -7.82 -5.06 -10.77
C ASP A 703 -7.81 -5.69 -12.18
N PHE A 704 -7.42 -4.93 -13.22
CA PHE A 704 -7.17 -5.48 -14.55
C PHE A 704 -5.98 -6.46 -14.59
N GLU A 705 -5.14 -6.45 -13.55
CA GLU A 705 -3.74 -6.87 -13.63
C GLU A 705 -3.39 -8.09 -12.78
N ARG A 706 -4.31 -8.62 -11.95
CA ARG A 706 -3.98 -9.79 -11.11
C ARG A 706 -4.36 -11.14 -11.73
N TYR A 707 -5.44 -11.20 -12.50
CA TYR A 707 -5.84 -12.40 -13.26
C TYR A 707 -6.67 -11.96 -14.47
N GLY A 708 -6.15 -12.26 -15.67
CA GLY A 708 -6.69 -11.74 -16.92
C GLY A 708 -8.21 -11.91 -17.06
N SER A 709 -8.91 -10.81 -17.39
CA SER A 709 -10.20 -10.91 -18.05
C SER A 709 -10.45 -9.77 -19.05
N THR A 710 -11.07 -10.23 -20.14
CA THR A 710 -11.58 -9.63 -21.36
C THR A 710 -12.10 -8.19 -21.34
N HIS A 711 -11.75 -7.48 -22.44
CA HIS A 711 -12.42 -6.32 -23.03
C HIS A 711 -12.07 -4.90 -22.51
N ARG A 712 -10.92 -4.36 -22.94
CA ARG A 712 -10.78 -2.97 -23.45
C ARG A 712 -9.44 -2.80 -24.21
N SER A 713 -9.55 -2.40 -25.48
CA SER A 713 -8.53 -1.99 -26.47
C SER A 713 -7.06 -2.46 -26.31
N HIS A 714 -6.68 -3.50 -27.05
CA HIS A 714 -5.32 -4.03 -27.19
C HIS A 714 -4.33 -3.13 -27.99
N SER A 715 -4.55 -1.81 -28.05
CA SER A 715 -3.88 -0.87 -28.97
C SER A 715 -2.91 0.12 -28.32
N ASN A 716 -2.82 0.20 -26.99
CA ASN A 716 -2.10 1.26 -26.28
C ASN A 716 -0.85 0.68 -25.58
N LEU A 717 0.21 0.33 -26.32
CA LEU A 717 1.22 -0.61 -25.80
C LEU A 717 2.65 -0.06 -25.69
N GLY A 718 3.23 -0.10 -24.48
CA GLY A 718 4.58 0.36 -24.15
C GLY A 718 4.93 0.32 -22.65
N VAL A 719 6.18 0.53 -22.20
CA VAL A 719 6.48 0.48 -20.73
C VAL A 719 5.75 1.54 -19.91
N HIS A 720 5.27 2.61 -20.53
CA HIS A 720 4.44 3.64 -19.88
C HIS A 720 2.92 3.37 -20.04
N SER A 721 2.50 2.49 -20.95
CA SER A 721 1.09 2.28 -21.34
C SER A 721 0.58 0.83 -21.27
N ALA A 722 1.49 -0.14 -21.29
CA ALA A 722 1.25 -1.55 -21.14
C ALA A 722 2.16 -2.14 -20.07
N ASN A 723 1.50 -2.69 -19.07
CA ASN A 723 2.08 -3.55 -18.07
C ASN A 723 2.77 -4.75 -18.76
N GLN A 724 4.08 -4.65 -18.98
CA GLN A 724 4.84 -5.66 -19.73
C GLN A 724 4.84 -7.01 -19.00
N ILE A 725 4.71 -6.97 -17.67
CA ILE A 725 4.55 -8.16 -16.83
C ILE A 725 3.22 -8.84 -17.14
N ALA A 726 2.11 -8.10 -17.13
CA ALA A 726 0.80 -8.64 -17.50
C ALA A 726 0.80 -9.23 -18.91
N ARG A 727 1.43 -8.55 -19.87
CA ARG A 727 1.59 -9.07 -21.25
C ARG A 727 2.36 -10.39 -21.27
N LEU A 728 3.45 -10.49 -20.52
CA LEU A 728 4.19 -11.75 -20.38
C LEU A 728 3.32 -12.87 -19.82
N THR A 729 2.50 -12.60 -18.80
CA THR A 729 1.60 -13.60 -18.20
C THR A 729 0.51 -14.11 -19.14
N GLU A 730 0.24 -13.40 -20.24
CA GLU A 730 -0.67 -13.86 -21.28
C GLU A 730 -0.05 -14.92 -22.21
N SER A 731 1.28 -15.00 -22.25
CA SER A 731 2.03 -15.89 -23.14
C SER A 731 1.83 -17.34 -22.73
N GLU A 732 1.66 -18.25 -23.70
CA GLU A 732 1.55 -19.68 -23.40
C GLU A 732 2.81 -20.24 -22.72
N CYS A 733 3.99 -19.80 -23.14
CA CYS A 733 5.26 -20.23 -22.55
C CYS A 733 5.34 -19.87 -21.06
N PHE A 734 4.84 -18.70 -20.68
CA PHE A 734 4.79 -18.28 -19.28
C PHE A 734 3.80 -19.12 -18.49
N ARG A 735 2.57 -19.31 -18.99
CA ARG A 735 1.55 -20.12 -18.30
C ARG A 735 1.93 -21.59 -18.12
N LYS A 736 2.82 -22.11 -18.97
CA LYS A 736 3.33 -23.49 -18.90
C LYS A 736 4.59 -23.62 -18.04
N SER A 737 5.15 -22.53 -17.53
CA SER A 737 6.34 -22.53 -16.69
C SER A 737 6.00 -22.07 -15.28
N GLU A 738 6.44 -22.83 -14.27
CA GLU A 738 6.28 -22.46 -12.86
C GLU A 738 7.45 -21.59 -12.35
N GLU A 739 8.58 -21.58 -13.06
CA GLU A 739 9.83 -20.96 -12.60
C GLU A 739 10.33 -19.81 -13.47
N MET A 740 9.70 -19.54 -14.63
CA MET A 740 10.20 -18.53 -15.57
C MET A 740 10.15 -17.11 -15.00
N THR A 741 11.23 -16.37 -15.20
CA THR A 741 11.43 -14.99 -14.76
C THR A 741 11.93 -14.10 -15.89
N CYS A 742 12.06 -12.79 -15.63
CA CYS A 742 12.61 -11.84 -16.58
C CYS A 742 14.07 -12.17 -16.98
N VAL A 743 14.85 -12.76 -16.07
CA VAL A 743 16.29 -12.98 -16.27
C VAL A 743 16.63 -14.22 -17.09
N ASP A 744 15.65 -15.10 -17.31
CA ASP A 744 15.78 -16.19 -18.28
C ASP A 744 15.89 -15.65 -19.71
N CYS A 745 15.31 -14.47 -19.96
CA CYS A 745 15.32 -13.80 -21.25
C CYS A 745 16.27 -12.59 -21.33
N HIS A 746 16.60 -11.95 -20.20
CA HIS A 746 17.40 -10.72 -20.16
C HIS A 746 18.54 -10.78 -19.15
N ASN A 747 19.74 -10.33 -19.52
CA ASN A 747 20.79 -10.09 -18.54
C ASN A 747 20.80 -8.61 -18.13
N PRO A 748 20.43 -8.26 -16.89
CA PRO A 748 20.44 -6.87 -16.45
C PRO A 748 21.85 -6.30 -16.30
N HIS A 749 22.89 -7.14 -16.23
CA HIS A 749 24.28 -6.72 -15.99
C HIS A 749 25.06 -6.40 -17.27
N VAL A 750 24.54 -6.73 -18.45
CA VAL A 750 25.29 -6.63 -19.71
C VAL A 750 24.44 -5.94 -20.77
N LYS A 751 25.08 -5.10 -21.60
CA LYS A 751 24.44 -4.47 -22.75
C LYS A 751 24.21 -5.48 -23.88
N GLU A 752 23.06 -6.14 -23.85
CA GLU A 752 22.67 -7.14 -24.87
C GLU A 752 21.79 -6.58 -25.97
N ARG A 753 21.30 -5.35 -25.80
CA ARG A 753 20.39 -4.72 -26.75
C ARG A 753 21.05 -4.60 -28.14
N GLY A 754 20.35 -5.08 -29.17
CA GLY A 754 20.86 -5.17 -30.54
C GLY A 754 21.43 -6.55 -30.91
N GLN A 755 21.61 -7.45 -29.94
CA GLN A 755 22.12 -8.80 -30.16
C GLN A 755 20.98 -9.81 -30.29
N LEU A 756 20.24 -9.76 -31.41
CA LEU A 756 19.02 -10.58 -31.60
C LEU A 756 19.26 -12.08 -31.43
N LYS A 757 20.42 -12.57 -31.87
CA LYS A 757 20.83 -13.97 -31.73
C LYS A 757 20.88 -14.45 -30.27
N VAL A 758 21.47 -13.65 -29.38
CA VAL A 758 21.57 -13.99 -27.94
C VAL A 758 20.20 -14.19 -27.32
N PHE A 759 19.23 -13.37 -27.70
CA PHE A 759 17.86 -13.51 -27.22
C PHE A 759 17.16 -14.74 -27.82
N SER A 760 17.36 -15.02 -29.11
CA SER A 760 16.81 -16.22 -29.77
C SER A 760 17.35 -17.51 -29.13
N GLU A 761 18.64 -17.55 -28.79
CA GLU A 761 19.29 -18.67 -28.09
C GLU A 761 18.66 -18.97 -26.72
N ARG A 762 18.14 -17.95 -26.01
CA ARG A 762 17.45 -18.15 -24.72
C ARG A 762 16.10 -18.85 -24.90
N CYS A 763 15.35 -18.50 -25.95
CA CYS A 763 14.12 -19.21 -26.29
C CYS A 763 14.41 -20.69 -26.61
N MET A 764 15.53 -20.97 -27.28
CA MET A 764 15.92 -22.33 -27.66
C MET A 764 16.18 -23.26 -26.47
N LYS A 765 16.49 -22.76 -25.27
CA LYS A 765 16.65 -23.58 -24.06
C LYS A 765 15.40 -24.39 -23.69
N CYS A 766 14.21 -23.89 -24.02
CA CYS A 766 12.94 -24.61 -23.83
C CYS A 766 12.36 -25.15 -25.14
N HIS A 767 12.92 -24.74 -26.28
CA HIS A 767 12.46 -25.10 -27.63
C HIS A 767 13.37 -26.13 -28.32
N GLU A 768 14.26 -26.81 -27.60
CA GLU A 768 15.22 -27.79 -28.16
C GLU A 768 14.56 -28.90 -29.00
N ASN A 769 13.29 -29.23 -28.70
CA ASN A 769 12.50 -30.28 -29.37
C ASN A 769 11.31 -29.75 -30.19
N VAL A 770 11.19 -28.43 -30.38
CA VAL A 770 10.13 -27.87 -31.21
C VAL A 770 10.54 -28.05 -32.67
N GLU A 771 9.76 -28.84 -33.42
CA GLU A 771 9.96 -29.00 -34.86
C GLU A 771 10.13 -27.62 -35.50
N VAL A 772 11.27 -27.47 -36.18
CA VAL A 772 11.79 -26.31 -36.90
C VAL A 772 10.71 -25.27 -37.19
N CYS A 773 10.92 -24.03 -36.76
CA CYS A 773 10.08 -22.87 -37.09
C CYS A 773 9.53 -23.01 -38.51
N GLY A 774 8.21 -23.12 -38.68
CA GLY A 774 7.59 -23.47 -39.98
C GLY A 774 7.87 -22.45 -41.10
N MET A 775 8.44 -21.30 -40.76
CA MET A 775 8.88 -20.28 -41.72
C MET A 775 10.33 -20.47 -42.20
N SER A 776 11.12 -21.34 -41.57
CA SER A 776 12.54 -21.53 -41.87
C SER A 776 12.76 -22.04 -43.30
N ASP A 777 11.89 -22.94 -43.77
CA ASP A 777 11.96 -23.49 -45.13
C ASP A 777 11.65 -22.43 -46.21
N HIS A 778 10.82 -21.45 -45.87
CA HIS A 778 10.43 -20.37 -46.77
C HIS A 778 11.43 -19.21 -46.72
N ILE A 779 11.64 -18.66 -45.52
CA ILE A 779 12.45 -17.46 -45.28
C ILE A 779 13.96 -17.75 -45.26
N GLY A 780 14.37 -18.96 -44.91
CA GLY A 780 15.78 -19.33 -44.71
C GLY A 780 16.06 -19.66 -43.24
N SER A 781 17.05 -20.53 -42.99
CA SER A 781 17.37 -21.02 -41.64
C SER A 781 17.95 -19.94 -40.73
N GLU A 782 18.44 -18.84 -41.29
CA GLU A 782 18.90 -17.65 -40.57
C GLU A 782 17.80 -16.98 -39.74
N ILE A 783 16.51 -17.24 -40.03
CA ILE A 783 15.39 -16.70 -39.22
C ILE A 783 15.43 -17.20 -37.77
N VAL A 784 16.08 -18.34 -37.53
CA VAL A 784 16.27 -18.91 -36.18
C VAL A 784 17.16 -18.00 -35.32
N ASP A 785 18.09 -17.26 -35.93
CA ASP A 785 18.91 -16.27 -35.22
C ASP A 785 18.12 -14.99 -34.88
N ASN A 786 16.92 -14.78 -35.45
CA ASN A 786 16.03 -13.65 -35.15
C ASN A 786 14.53 -14.03 -35.17
N CYS A 787 14.13 -14.98 -34.33
CA CYS A 787 12.72 -15.38 -34.22
C CYS A 787 11.85 -14.31 -33.49
N ILE A 788 12.48 -13.39 -32.77
CA ILE A 788 11.84 -12.41 -31.89
C ILE A 788 11.02 -11.38 -32.65
N ASP A 789 11.40 -11.02 -33.88
CA ASP A 789 10.62 -10.08 -34.69
C ASP A 789 9.25 -10.62 -35.09
N CYS A 790 9.09 -11.96 -35.12
CA CYS A 790 7.81 -12.62 -35.34
C CYS A 790 7.08 -12.90 -34.02
N HIS A 791 7.81 -13.34 -32.98
CA HIS A 791 7.22 -13.88 -31.75
C HIS A 791 7.03 -12.85 -30.62
N VAL A 792 7.74 -11.71 -30.68
CA VAL A 792 7.67 -10.59 -29.71
C VAL A 792 7.53 -9.28 -30.50
N PRO A 793 6.34 -9.03 -31.10
CA PRO A 793 6.16 -8.01 -32.12
C PRO A 793 6.29 -6.59 -31.56
N GLN A 794 6.71 -5.66 -32.43
CA GLN A 794 6.67 -4.24 -32.14
C GLN A 794 5.26 -3.67 -32.39
N LYS A 795 4.80 -2.79 -31.50
CA LYS A 795 3.51 -2.09 -31.58
C LYS A 795 3.66 -0.64 -31.12
N HIS A 796 2.77 0.23 -31.59
CA HIS A 796 2.76 1.65 -31.22
C HIS A 796 2.37 1.86 -29.75
N ASP A 797 3.14 2.70 -29.06
CA ASP A 797 2.80 3.23 -27.74
C ASP A 797 2.00 4.53 -27.89
N LEU A 798 0.68 4.43 -27.71
CA LEU A 798 -0.22 5.57 -27.88
C LEU A 798 -0.18 6.61 -26.74
N ASN A 799 0.46 6.31 -25.59
CA ASN A 799 0.60 7.27 -24.49
C ASN A 799 2.00 7.92 -24.44
N MET A 800 2.96 7.44 -25.23
CA MET A 800 4.22 8.15 -25.52
C MET A 800 4.17 8.80 -26.90
N GLY A 801 3.16 9.62 -27.07
CA GLY A 801 3.00 10.45 -28.25
C GLY A 801 3.69 11.80 -28.11
N PHE A 802 4.18 12.29 -29.25
CA PHE A 802 4.78 13.61 -29.38
C PHE A 802 3.88 14.45 -30.28
N ASP A 803 3.35 15.55 -29.73
CA ASP A 803 2.64 16.53 -30.52
C ASP A 803 3.66 17.39 -31.27
N THR A 804 3.51 17.53 -32.59
CA THR A 804 4.47 18.26 -33.44
C THR A 804 3.73 19.06 -34.50
N ALA A 805 4.42 20.04 -35.10
CA ALA A 805 3.89 20.78 -36.25
C ALA A 805 3.50 19.89 -37.45
N GLN A 806 4.02 18.66 -37.56
CA GLN A 806 3.67 17.69 -38.60
C GLN A 806 2.55 16.71 -38.19
N GLY A 807 1.98 16.89 -36.99
CA GLY A 807 1.00 15.99 -36.38
C GLY A 807 1.59 15.08 -35.31
N PHE A 808 0.73 14.25 -34.72
CA PHE A 808 1.08 13.42 -33.57
C PHE A 808 1.94 12.21 -33.99
N GLN A 809 3.08 12.01 -33.35
CA GLN A 809 4.03 10.93 -33.65
C GLN A 809 4.11 9.93 -32.49
N PHE A 810 4.16 8.64 -32.80
CA PHE A 810 4.24 7.55 -31.81
C PHE A 810 5.53 6.75 -31.95
N GLN A 811 5.94 6.10 -30.87
CA GLN A 811 7.10 5.19 -30.88
C GLN A 811 6.64 3.73 -30.86
N GLU A 812 7.43 2.86 -31.50
CA GLU A 812 7.19 1.43 -31.47
C GLU A 812 7.98 0.74 -30.35
N MET A 813 7.32 -0.15 -29.59
CA MET A 813 7.93 -0.98 -28.57
C MET A 813 7.52 -2.44 -28.69
N ARG A 814 8.39 -3.34 -28.23
CA ARG A 814 8.10 -4.78 -28.22
C ARG A 814 7.05 -5.11 -27.16
N ASP A 815 6.07 -5.92 -27.56
CA ASP A 815 5.00 -6.44 -26.72
C ASP A 815 5.40 -7.81 -26.16
N HIS A 816 5.48 -7.92 -24.82
CA HIS A 816 5.90 -9.15 -24.14
C HIS A 816 4.83 -10.26 -24.11
N ASN A 817 3.71 -10.11 -24.82
CA ASN A 817 2.86 -11.25 -25.14
C ASN A 817 3.55 -12.10 -26.23
N ILE A 818 4.29 -13.12 -25.80
CA ILE A 818 5.06 -14.00 -26.67
C ILE A 818 4.11 -15.03 -27.27
N GLY A 819 4.07 -15.11 -28.60
CA GLY A 819 3.13 -15.97 -29.30
C GLY A 819 3.42 -16.14 -30.79
N ILE A 820 2.49 -16.74 -31.52
CA ILE A 820 2.56 -16.89 -32.98
C ILE A 820 1.63 -15.87 -33.61
N TYR A 821 2.19 -14.98 -34.43
CA TYR A 821 1.46 -13.87 -35.04
C TYR A 821 1.54 -13.93 -36.56
N HIS A 822 0.56 -14.57 -37.20
CA HIS A 822 0.57 -14.81 -38.66
C HIS A 822 0.76 -13.53 -39.49
N GLU A 823 0.08 -12.44 -39.14
CA GLU A 823 0.22 -11.15 -39.84
C GLU A 823 1.62 -10.53 -39.68
N VAL A 824 2.24 -10.69 -38.51
CA VAL A 824 3.60 -10.20 -38.25
C VAL A 824 4.60 -11.03 -39.04
N SER A 825 4.46 -12.36 -39.03
CA SER A 825 5.28 -13.27 -39.82
C SER A 825 5.21 -12.95 -41.31
N ALA A 826 4.03 -12.63 -41.84
CA ALA A 826 3.87 -12.21 -43.23
C ALA A 826 4.62 -10.90 -43.54
N ARG A 827 4.52 -9.88 -42.67
CA ARG A 827 5.26 -8.61 -42.81
C ARG A 827 6.78 -8.80 -42.71
N VAL A 828 7.25 -9.71 -41.85
CA VAL A 828 8.68 -10.05 -41.77
C VAL A 828 9.13 -10.74 -43.06
N ALA A 829 8.36 -11.70 -43.57
CA ALA A 829 8.63 -12.39 -44.83
C ALA A 829 8.71 -11.41 -46.02
N GLU A 830 7.79 -10.44 -46.08
CA GLU A 830 7.79 -9.36 -47.07
C GLU A 830 9.05 -8.49 -46.98
N ARG A 831 9.43 -8.04 -45.77
CA ARG A 831 10.67 -7.26 -45.54
C ARG A 831 11.93 -8.02 -45.93
N MET A 832 11.91 -9.35 -45.84
CA MET A 832 13.00 -10.23 -46.26
C MET A 832 12.95 -10.61 -47.75
N GLY A 833 12.04 -10.02 -48.53
CA GLY A 833 11.93 -10.25 -49.98
C GLY A 833 11.32 -11.62 -50.35
N LYS A 834 10.63 -12.26 -49.41
CA LYS A 834 10.03 -13.60 -49.55
C LYS A 834 8.58 -13.59 -49.09
N PRO A 835 7.67 -12.81 -49.73
CA PRO A 835 6.29 -12.68 -49.28
C PRO A 835 5.58 -14.04 -49.22
N LEU A 836 4.72 -14.22 -48.21
CA LEU A 836 3.84 -15.38 -48.14
C LEU A 836 2.69 -15.20 -49.14
N ASN A 837 2.35 -16.26 -49.87
CA ASN A 837 1.12 -16.26 -50.67
C ASN A 837 -0.09 -16.25 -49.74
N ALA A 838 -1.18 -15.59 -50.14
CA ALA A 838 -2.36 -15.34 -49.31
C ALA A 838 -3.23 -16.59 -48.98
N GLN A 839 -2.68 -17.80 -49.04
CA GLN A 839 -3.37 -19.06 -48.74
C GLN A 839 -3.00 -19.62 -47.37
#